data_AF-A0A7D7QQ77-F1
#
_entry.id   AF-A0A7D7QQ77-F1
#
_cell.length_a   1.000
_cell.length_b   1.000
_cell.length_c   1.000
_cell.angle_alpha   90.00
_cell.angle_beta   90.00
_cell.angle_gamma   90.00
#
_symmetry.space_group_name_H-M   'P 1'
#
loop_
_entity.id
_entity.type
_entity.pdbx_description
1 polymer ?
#
loop_
_entity_poly.entity_id
_entity_poly.type
_entity_poly.pdbx_seq_one_letter_code
_entity_poly.pdbx_strand_id
1 'polypeptide(L)'
;MIFRGLSRKTRLIFTRFLPLVFIAVIAIWQLSSTQPQLLQQESNYAIHIQQKFNQSDFYPVAQIPSANIYKPIGDWVGRLILPTKQQLKDGLDWVWIEIQYAPPTAQKLVGKIVRLEWKKNKDLLAFDQAVTQDINFTPEVIKSQKQGNIHPFRLNGVRQVGILRSLAGANPDDETIVALDSSTIIDASKEKAILQIEREPILATGRFYGLVKIVKPIKSSYKNSLSPEPKQDNDYFLVKHYNPISNKFDVLQETIRIPQQIIDQRNFAPSSLQQIEQSPAGEDGWYIYGAPDAKGVFTVGALAPRSLFQIQPRQIITGEELGLNYIRDVNWQNTEKNKGKLNTVLLKPVETQNLLNQSISTWQEGNKAIVLHLFGGIGGSKGESVGVPYTITGHFAFGIAEVVRDEFTNELRFETKYHQIYAHNPDGIIAGTHTWADYMGNLQRGWLATRPVSDILIKFDPVTQDYDFDGVKISPLEEFQQQLKVTMARYRVGDGTGGAMVSPATSCVQDASQALYAAILAIKNQIATTPQIQTWVRTNPNHPQTLRFQQLVELGQSLEQQLAPLGIVRADWQSQAGILAGTGIGKTTAAFQDRSIWAGLTTWRTIMPRLAHDDLAAIFLKHGAIMQVLRTNQVGGWEPNITPIAPTVLLGQVKIPFTNISPLSILLNRTLASLAVPRLKDWFVVVVLLIIYSIIAIPYGWKFGFLQIEVWSASWIDKCLLILRCLFLPAIIEELFFRIFLLPHPSEINNWLQWSLWAIVSLLLFILYHPLNAKTFFKAGISTFYNHVFLVLTAFLGIICTVAYTLTGSLFVIVLIHWVVVVVWLIVFGGIRKLDNHHKIQ
;
A
#
# COMPACT_ATOMS: atom_id res chain seq x y z
N MET A 1 -5.29 -39.51 -18.52
CA MET A 1 -5.97 -40.67 -19.17
C MET A 1 -7.19 -40.27 -20.02
N ILE A 2 -7.47 -38.97 -20.23
CA ILE A 2 -8.70 -38.45 -20.88
C ILE A 2 -8.69 -38.54 -22.42
N PHE A 3 -7.54 -38.75 -23.06
CA PHE A 3 -7.45 -38.70 -24.53
C PHE A 3 -7.63 -40.04 -25.26
N ARG A 4 -7.78 -41.17 -24.56
CA ARG A 4 -7.73 -42.51 -25.18
C ARG A 4 -8.93 -42.87 -26.07
N GLY A 5 -9.99 -42.06 -26.13
CA GLY A 5 -11.14 -42.27 -27.01
C GLY A 5 -11.19 -41.42 -28.30
N LEU A 6 -10.26 -40.48 -28.51
CA LEU A 6 -10.29 -39.58 -29.68
C LEU A 6 -9.40 -40.11 -30.82
N SER A 7 -9.95 -40.14 -32.04
CA SER A 7 -9.23 -40.60 -33.23
C SER A 7 -7.93 -39.79 -33.46
N ARG A 8 -6.90 -40.44 -34.02
CA ARG A 8 -5.57 -39.86 -34.24
C ARG A 8 -5.60 -38.54 -35.03
N LYS A 9 -6.59 -38.38 -35.92
CA LYS A 9 -6.86 -37.16 -36.70
C LYS A 9 -7.38 -36.01 -35.83
N THR A 10 -8.28 -36.31 -34.89
CA THR A 10 -8.90 -35.32 -33.98
C THR A 10 -7.91 -34.81 -32.92
N ARG A 11 -7.01 -35.67 -32.43
CA ARG A 11 -5.90 -35.24 -31.54
C ARG A 11 -4.98 -34.24 -32.22
N LEU A 12 -4.61 -34.50 -33.48
CA LEU A 12 -3.72 -33.61 -34.25
C LEU A 12 -4.38 -32.26 -34.52
N ILE A 13 -5.68 -32.25 -34.81
CA ILE A 13 -6.47 -31.03 -35.04
C ILE A 13 -6.54 -30.21 -33.75
N PHE A 14 -6.86 -30.79 -32.59
CA PHE A 14 -6.92 -30.07 -31.31
C PHE A 14 -5.56 -29.52 -30.85
N THR A 15 -4.47 -30.28 -31.03
CA THR A 15 -3.11 -29.80 -30.69
C THR A 15 -2.60 -28.71 -31.62
N ARG A 16 -3.14 -28.58 -32.84
CA ARG A 16 -2.82 -27.50 -33.77
C ARG A 16 -3.77 -26.31 -33.64
N PHE A 17 -5.04 -26.54 -33.33
CA PHE A 17 -6.05 -25.49 -33.17
C PHE A 17 -5.84 -24.64 -31.92
N LEU A 18 -5.45 -25.24 -30.79
CA LEU A 18 -5.25 -24.49 -29.54
C LEU A 18 -4.16 -23.40 -29.66
N PRO A 19 -2.96 -23.67 -30.21
CA PRO A 19 -1.97 -22.63 -30.46
C PRO A 19 -2.39 -21.68 -31.58
N LEU A 20 -3.12 -22.13 -32.61
CA LEU A 20 -3.65 -21.24 -33.66
C LEU A 20 -4.71 -20.26 -33.13
N VAL A 21 -5.58 -20.68 -32.22
CA VAL A 21 -6.53 -19.81 -31.52
C VAL A 21 -5.79 -18.86 -30.58
N PHE A 22 -4.77 -19.32 -29.88
CA PHE A 22 -3.94 -18.47 -29.03
C PHE A 22 -3.16 -17.42 -29.84
N ILE A 23 -2.58 -17.82 -30.99
CA ILE A 23 -1.92 -16.92 -31.95
C ILE A 23 -2.93 -15.98 -32.58
N ALA A 24 -4.13 -16.44 -32.94
CA ALA A 24 -5.18 -15.59 -33.49
C ALA A 24 -5.70 -14.59 -32.45
N VAL A 25 -5.85 -14.97 -31.19
CA VAL A 25 -6.23 -14.05 -30.10
C VAL A 25 -5.12 -13.04 -29.84
N ILE A 26 -3.85 -13.44 -29.82
CA ILE A 26 -2.70 -12.53 -29.71
C ILE A 26 -2.60 -11.61 -30.93
N ALA A 27 -2.80 -12.13 -32.14
CA ALA A 27 -2.76 -11.36 -33.38
C ALA A 27 -3.94 -10.39 -33.45
N ILE A 28 -5.14 -10.79 -33.07
CA ILE A 28 -6.32 -9.91 -32.95
C ILE A 28 -6.05 -8.85 -31.88
N TRP A 29 -5.45 -9.20 -30.73
CA TRP A 29 -5.10 -8.24 -29.68
C TRP A 29 -4.01 -7.23 -30.12
N GLN A 30 -3.06 -7.64 -30.96
CA GLN A 30 -2.06 -6.75 -31.56
C GLN A 30 -2.60 -5.95 -32.76
N LEU A 31 -3.55 -6.48 -33.53
CA LEU A 31 -4.16 -5.82 -34.68
C LEU A 31 -5.32 -4.88 -34.30
N SER A 32 -5.95 -5.09 -33.15
CA SER A 32 -7.02 -4.22 -32.62
C SER A 32 -6.49 -3.08 -31.75
N SER A 33 -5.17 -3.00 -31.50
CA SER A 33 -4.56 -1.76 -31.03
C SER A 33 -4.33 -0.81 -32.21
N THR A 34 -5.40 -0.28 -32.79
CA THR A 34 -5.31 1.01 -33.47
C THR A 34 -4.88 2.01 -32.39
N GLN A 35 -3.58 2.31 -32.30
CA GLN A 35 -3.11 3.43 -31.50
C GLN A 35 -3.84 4.67 -32.05
N PRO A 36 -4.75 5.28 -31.27
CA PRO A 36 -5.35 6.53 -31.68
C PRO A 36 -4.21 7.50 -31.98
N GLN A 37 -4.34 8.30 -33.03
CA GLN A 37 -3.46 9.44 -33.26
C GLN A 37 -3.36 10.19 -31.92
N LEU A 38 -2.16 10.25 -31.34
CA LEU A 38 -1.91 10.88 -30.04
C LEU A 38 -2.12 12.40 -30.21
N LEU A 39 -3.37 12.83 -30.09
CA LEU A 39 -3.70 14.21 -29.80
C LEU A 39 -3.06 14.55 -28.46
N GLN A 40 -2.36 15.68 -28.40
CA GLN A 40 -1.75 16.15 -27.17
C GLN A 40 -2.87 16.39 -26.14
N GLN A 41 -2.87 15.58 -25.08
CA GLN A 41 -3.83 15.68 -24.00
C GLN A 41 -3.30 16.70 -22.99
N GLU A 42 -4.12 17.69 -22.64
CA GLU A 42 -3.79 18.64 -21.57
C GLU A 42 -3.71 17.89 -20.23
N SER A 43 -3.07 18.43 -19.19
CA SER A 43 -3.09 17.82 -17.86
C SER A 43 -4.22 18.41 -17.00
N ASN A 44 -4.69 17.69 -15.99
CA ASN A 44 -5.63 18.26 -15.01
C ASN A 44 -4.98 19.46 -14.30
N TYR A 45 -3.68 19.38 -13.99
CA TYR A 45 -2.90 20.49 -13.44
C TYR A 45 -3.01 21.74 -14.32
N ALA A 46 -2.78 21.61 -15.64
CA ALA A 46 -2.81 22.73 -16.58
C ALA A 46 -4.21 23.36 -16.70
N ILE A 47 -5.27 22.54 -16.64
CA ILE A 47 -6.65 23.02 -16.60
C ILE A 47 -6.88 23.88 -15.34
N HIS A 48 -6.56 23.33 -14.16
CA HIS A 48 -6.85 23.99 -12.89
C HIS A 48 -5.99 25.23 -12.62
N ILE A 49 -4.72 25.24 -13.03
CA ILE A 49 -3.82 26.38 -12.75
C ILE A 49 -4.20 27.66 -13.51
N GLN A 50 -5.05 27.56 -14.53
CA GLN A 50 -5.62 28.72 -15.24
C GLN A 50 -6.51 29.58 -14.33
N GLN A 51 -7.03 29.00 -13.25
CA GLN A 51 -7.84 29.74 -12.28
C GLN A 51 -6.93 30.56 -11.37
N LYS A 52 -7.16 31.88 -11.32
CA LYS A 52 -6.32 32.80 -10.53
C LYS A 52 -6.17 32.36 -9.07
N PHE A 53 -7.23 31.85 -8.43
CA PHE A 53 -7.18 31.41 -7.04
C PHE A 53 -6.32 30.15 -6.80
N ASN A 54 -5.86 29.46 -7.85
CA ASN A 54 -4.89 28.37 -7.75
C ASN A 54 -3.44 28.86 -7.97
N GLN A 55 -3.22 30.15 -8.22
CA GLN A 55 -1.90 30.76 -8.41
C GLN A 55 -1.51 31.56 -7.16
N SER A 56 -0.24 31.51 -6.78
CA SER A 56 0.26 32.15 -5.56
C SER A 56 0.12 33.67 -5.57
N ASP A 57 0.26 34.30 -6.73
CA ASP A 57 0.14 35.77 -6.90
C ASP A 57 -1.28 36.31 -6.60
N PHE A 58 -2.29 35.44 -6.54
CA PHE A 58 -3.64 35.82 -6.13
C PHE A 58 -3.73 36.21 -4.65
N TYR A 59 -2.76 35.78 -3.84
CA TYR A 59 -2.74 35.94 -2.38
C TYR A 59 -1.62 36.90 -1.97
N PRO A 60 -1.91 38.19 -1.71
CA PRO A 60 -0.86 39.14 -1.37
C PRO A 60 -0.11 38.72 -0.11
N VAL A 61 1.22 38.65 -0.19
CA VAL A 61 2.06 38.17 0.91
C VAL A 61 1.94 39.08 2.15
N ALA A 62 1.78 40.39 1.94
CA ALA A 62 1.60 41.38 3.01
C ALA A 62 0.28 41.25 3.78
N GLN A 63 -0.72 40.55 3.26
CA GLN A 63 -1.99 40.33 3.97
C GLN A 63 -1.87 39.13 4.91
N ILE A 64 -1.92 39.42 6.21
CA ILE A 64 -1.86 38.46 7.29
C ILE A 64 -3.21 38.53 8.04
N PRO A 65 -3.97 37.43 8.14
CA PRO A 65 -5.23 37.42 8.85
C PRO A 65 -5.03 37.51 10.37
N SER A 66 -6.10 37.79 11.11
CA SER A 66 -6.02 37.89 12.58
C SER A 66 -5.59 36.56 13.22
N ALA A 67 -4.53 36.61 14.04
CA ALA A 67 -3.98 35.47 14.78
C ALA A 67 -4.95 34.86 15.82
N ASN A 68 -6.06 35.56 16.10
CA ASN A 68 -7.10 35.10 17.03
C ASN A 68 -7.99 34.00 16.43
N ILE A 69 -8.15 34.00 15.11
CA ILE A 69 -9.06 33.10 14.38
C ILE A 69 -8.35 32.26 13.32
N TYR A 70 -7.15 32.68 12.90
CA TYR A 70 -6.29 31.95 11.97
C TYR A 70 -4.90 31.74 12.56
N LYS A 71 -4.29 30.58 12.27
CA LYS A 71 -2.93 30.21 12.68
C LYS A 71 -2.08 29.93 11.44
N PRO A 72 -0.76 30.19 11.46
CA PRO A 72 0.11 29.79 10.37
C PRO A 72 0.17 28.26 10.26
N ILE A 73 0.32 27.71 9.06
CA ILE A 73 0.38 26.25 8.87
C ILE A 73 1.73 25.63 9.29
N GLY A 74 2.72 26.46 9.61
CA GLY A 74 4.06 26.08 10.07
C GLY A 74 4.88 27.32 10.40
N ASP A 75 6.02 27.15 11.07
CA ASP A 75 6.88 28.26 11.49
C ASP A 75 7.39 29.08 10.31
N TRP A 76 7.75 28.39 9.24
CA TRP A 76 8.15 28.96 7.97
C TRP A 76 7.27 28.39 6.87
N VAL A 77 6.71 29.27 6.05
CA VAL A 77 5.96 28.88 4.85
C VAL A 77 6.51 29.66 3.67
N GLY A 78 6.74 28.98 2.55
CA GLY A 78 7.22 29.66 1.36
C GLY A 78 6.94 28.91 0.08
N ARG A 79 7.07 29.64 -1.02
CA ARG A 79 6.93 29.13 -2.38
C ARG A 79 8.29 28.86 -2.96
N LEU A 80 8.53 27.62 -3.37
CA LEU A 80 9.77 27.24 -4.02
C LEU A 80 9.80 27.78 -5.45
N ILE A 81 10.94 28.35 -5.81
CA ILE A 81 11.21 28.91 -7.13
C ILE A 81 12.47 28.23 -7.67
N LEU A 82 12.34 27.58 -8.82
CA LEU A 82 13.47 26.91 -9.44
C LEU A 82 14.50 27.95 -9.94
N PRO A 83 15.82 27.76 -9.67
CA PRO A 83 16.85 28.64 -10.23
C PRO A 83 16.79 28.69 -11.77
N THR A 84 17.26 29.80 -12.34
CA THR A 84 17.27 29.94 -13.81
C THR A 84 18.19 28.92 -14.47
N LYS A 85 17.99 28.65 -15.76
CA LYS A 85 18.84 27.72 -16.53
C LYS A 85 20.35 28.03 -16.45
N GLN A 86 20.73 29.30 -16.25
CA GLN A 86 22.13 29.68 -16.05
C GLN A 86 22.62 29.33 -14.64
N GLN A 87 21.80 29.57 -13.61
CA GLN A 87 22.12 29.28 -12.22
C GLN A 87 22.22 27.78 -11.94
N LEU A 88 21.41 26.95 -12.62
CA LEU A 88 21.44 25.50 -12.46
C LEU A 88 22.77 24.84 -12.86
N LYS A 89 23.67 25.54 -13.55
CA LYS A 89 24.96 25.02 -14.02
C LYS A 89 26.04 24.92 -12.94
N ASP A 90 25.82 25.44 -11.73
CA ASP A 90 26.80 25.42 -10.65
C ASP A 90 26.98 24.05 -9.97
N GLY A 91 26.10 23.08 -10.26
CA GLY A 91 26.14 21.72 -9.71
C GLY A 91 25.83 21.62 -8.20
N LEU A 92 25.18 22.62 -7.60
CA LEU A 92 24.87 22.65 -6.17
C LEU A 92 23.36 22.51 -5.90
N ASP A 93 22.93 21.69 -4.94
CA ASP A 93 21.50 21.60 -4.58
C ASP A 93 21.05 22.77 -3.69
N TRP A 94 20.41 23.76 -4.31
CA TRP A 94 19.77 24.91 -3.66
C TRP A 94 18.66 25.44 -4.57
N VAL A 95 17.72 26.19 -3.98
CA VAL A 95 16.61 26.83 -4.69
C VAL A 95 16.34 28.24 -4.17
N TRP A 96 15.55 29.02 -4.91
CA TRP A 96 14.98 30.25 -4.38
C TRP A 96 13.70 29.92 -3.60
N ILE A 97 13.43 30.67 -2.54
CA ILE A 97 12.17 30.59 -1.82
C ILE A 97 11.62 32.00 -1.60
N GLU A 98 10.37 32.23 -1.98
CA GLU A 98 9.60 33.40 -1.56
C GLU A 98 9.01 33.12 -0.18
N ILE A 99 9.45 33.89 0.83
CA ILE A 99 8.97 33.72 2.20
C ILE A 99 7.56 34.28 2.32
N GLN A 100 6.60 33.41 2.54
CA GLN A 100 5.18 33.76 2.64
C GLN A 100 4.70 33.92 4.09
N TYR A 101 5.36 33.23 5.02
CA TYR A 101 5.23 33.39 6.46
C TYR A 101 6.56 33.03 7.14
N ALA A 102 6.88 33.69 8.25
CA ALA A 102 8.11 33.48 9.01
C ALA A 102 7.85 33.69 10.51
N PRO A 103 8.69 33.15 11.41
CA PRO A 103 8.57 33.42 12.84
C PRO A 103 8.81 34.91 13.15
N PRO A 104 8.36 35.42 14.31
CA PRO A 104 8.47 36.84 14.67
C PRO A 104 9.90 37.41 14.59
N THR A 105 10.91 36.59 14.86
CA THR A 105 12.34 36.93 14.77
C THR A 105 12.82 37.21 13.34
N ALA A 106 12.04 36.78 12.33
CA ALA A 106 12.41 36.82 10.92
C ALA A 106 11.37 37.53 10.04
N GLN A 107 10.41 38.25 10.64
CA GLN A 107 9.29 38.87 9.92
C GLN A 107 9.73 39.80 8.77
N LYS A 108 10.92 40.42 8.87
CA LYS A 108 11.52 41.26 7.82
C LYS A 108 11.79 40.54 6.49
N LEU A 109 11.82 39.20 6.51
CA LEU A 109 12.02 38.36 5.32
C LEU A 109 10.72 38.05 4.58
N VAL A 110 9.55 38.26 5.20
CA VAL A 110 8.26 38.02 4.56
C VAL A 110 8.12 38.88 3.29
N GLY A 111 7.75 38.24 2.19
CA GLY A 111 7.70 38.82 0.84
C GLY A 111 9.06 38.96 0.14
N LYS A 112 10.15 38.49 0.75
CA LYS A 112 11.48 38.46 0.11
C LYS A 112 11.72 37.09 -0.53
N ILE A 113 12.44 37.12 -1.64
CA ILE A 113 13.01 35.94 -2.26
C ILE A 113 14.43 35.77 -1.74
N VAL A 114 14.68 34.66 -1.06
CA VAL A 114 15.98 34.31 -0.47
C VAL A 114 16.43 32.94 -0.94
N ARG A 115 17.72 32.65 -0.81
CA ARG A 115 18.26 31.32 -1.16
C ARG A 115 17.96 30.35 -0.03
N LEU A 116 17.43 29.18 -0.39
CA LEU A 116 17.26 28.02 0.50
C LEU A 116 18.29 26.97 0.12
N GLU A 117 19.07 26.52 1.11
CA GLU A 117 20.08 25.47 0.91
C GLU A 117 20.16 24.53 2.12
N TRP A 118 20.82 23.39 1.93
CA TRP A 118 21.12 22.48 3.02
C TRP A 118 22.14 23.09 3.99
N LYS A 119 21.92 22.88 5.29
CA LYS A 119 22.96 23.17 6.29
C LYS A 119 24.18 22.30 6.01
N LYS A 120 25.38 22.86 6.18
CA LYS A 120 26.65 22.15 5.95
C LYS A 120 26.89 21.08 7.02
N ASN A 121 26.23 19.93 6.88
CA ASN A 121 26.40 18.73 7.68
C ASN A 121 26.84 17.58 6.75
N LYS A 122 27.89 16.85 7.14
CA LYS A 122 28.46 15.76 6.35
C LYS A 122 27.44 14.66 5.99
N ASP A 123 26.61 14.26 6.95
CA ASP A 123 25.66 13.16 6.75
C ASP A 123 24.52 13.59 5.82
N LEU A 124 24.05 14.82 5.97
CA LEU A 124 23.02 15.42 5.13
C LEU A 124 23.49 15.59 3.68
N LEU A 125 24.73 16.06 3.49
CA LEU A 125 25.33 16.21 2.17
C LEU A 125 25.59 14.84 1.52
N ALA A 126 25.97 13.83 2.29
CA ALA A 126 26.14 12.47 1.77
C ALA A 126 24.79 11.88 1.31
N PHE A 127 23.71 12.12 2.07
CA PHE A 127 22.36 11.72 1.69
C PHE A 127 21.90 12.40 0.39
N ASP A 128 22.01 13.72 0.29
CA ASP A 128 21.62 14.46 -0.92
C ASP A 128 22.45 14.02 -2.13
N GLN A 129 23.76 13.82 -1.98
CA GLN A 129 24.62 13.30 -3.04
C GLN A 129 24.22 11.89 -3.50
N ALA A 130 23.78 11.02 -2.58
CA ALA A 130 23.38 9.65 -2.92
C ALA A 130 22.13 9.59 -3.81
N VAL A 131 21.28 10.62 -3.77
CA VAL A 131 20.04 10.70 -4.57
C VAL A 131 20.11 11.72 -5.71
N THR A 132 21.22 12.45 -5.79
CA THR A 132 21.47 13.44 -6.85
C THR A 132 21.66 12.75 -8.19
N GLN A 133 20.94 13.19 -9.22
CA GLN A 133 20.97 12.57 -10.55
C GLN A 133 21.09 13.62 -11.66
N ASP A 134 21.70 13.22 -12.78
CA ASP A 134 21.56 13.95 -14.03
C ASP A 134 20.22 13.59 -14.67
N ILE A 135 19.45 14.57 -15.13
CA ILE A 135 18.11 14.34 -15.67
C ILE A 135 18.13 14.43 -17.19
N ASN A 136 17.76 13.34 -17.87
CA ASN A 136 17.61 13.28 -19.32
C ASN A 136 16.36 12.48 -19.68
N PHE A 137 15.42 13.14 -20.37
CA PHE A 137 14.14 12.53 -20.70
C PHE A 137 14.30 11.42 -21.73
N THR A 138 13.69 10.27 -21.45
CA THR A 138 13.61 9.15 -22.40
C THR A 138 12.41 9.33 -23.34
N PRO A 139 12.36 8.60 -24.48
CA PRO A 139 11.20 8.60 -25.38
C PRO A 139 9.89 8.22 -24.67
N GLU A 140 9.94 7.31 -23.69
CA GLU A 140 8.78 6.90 -22.90
C GLU A 140 8.25 8.05 -22.03
N VAL A 141 9.14 8.83 -21.40
CA VAL A 141 8.77 10.02 -20.63
C VAL A 141 8.12 11.06 -21.53
N ILE A 142 8.70 11.32 -22.71
CA ILE A 142 8.11 12.25 -23.69
C ILE A 142 6.72 11.78 -24.14
N LYS A 143 6.55 10.47 -24.35
CA LYS A 143 5.23 9.89 -24.69
C LYS A 143 4.23 10.07 -23.54
N SER A 144 4.63 9.78 -22.31
CA SER A 144 3.80 9.94 -21.11
C SER A 144 3.39 11.41 -20.91
N GLN A 145 4.30 12.35 -21.17
CA GLN A 145 4.01 13.78 -21.13
C GLN A 145 2.95 14.19 -22.16
N LYS A 146 3.02 13.64 -23.39
CA LYS A 146 1.99 13.89 -24.43
C LYS A 146 0.61 13.32 -24.07
N GLN A 147 0.55 12.37 -23.15
CA GLN A 147 -0.68 11.80 -22.59
C GLN A 147 -1.24 12.61 -21.42
N GLY A 148 -0.66 13.78 -21.12
CA GLY A 148 -1.16 14.69 -20.08
C GLY A 148 -0.56 14.45 -18.69
N ASN A 149 0.42 13.56 -18.53
CA ASN A 149 1.14 13.43 -17.25
C ASN A 149 2.17 14.55 -17.09
N ILE A 150 2.26 15.10 -15.87
CA ILE A 150 3.26 16.11 -15.53
C ILE A 150 4.59 15.43 -15.23
N HIS A 151 5.67 15.91 -15.85
CA HIS A 151 7.06 15.50 -15.61
C HIS A 151 7.91 16.75 -15.34
N PRO A 152 9.07 16.64 -14.65
CA PRO A 152 9.98 17.74 -14.34
C PRO A 152 10.73 18.30 -15.57
N PHE A 153 10.00 18.74 -16.60
CA PHE A 153 10.59 19.11 -17.89
C PHE A 153 11.53 20.32 -17.81
N ARG A 154 11.34 21.19 -16.79
CA ARG A 154 12.22 22.32 -16.52
C ARG A 154 13.64 21.87 -16.09
N LEU A 155 13.76 20.62 -15.67
CA LEU A 155 15.02 19.98 -15.26
C LEU A 155 15.60 19.05 -16.34
N ASN A 156 14.94 18.90 -17.51
CA ASN A 156 15.47 18.08 -18.59
C ASN A 156 16.80 18.64 -19.13
N GLY A 157 17.85 17.83 -19.13
CA GLY A 157 19.22 18.19 -19.49
C GLY A 157 20.02 18.87 -18.36
N VAL A 158 19.47 18.97 -17.15
CA VAL A 158 20.16 19.53 -15.98
C VAL A 158 20.97 18.42 -15.30
N ARG A 159 22.22 18.74 -14.96
CA ARG A 159 23.12 17.84 -14.23
C ARG A 159 23.02 18.08 -12.72
N GLN A 160 23.32 17.04 -11.95
CA GLN A 160 23.41 17.11 -10.49
C GLN A 160 22.16 17.74 -9.85
N VAL A 161 21.00 17.20 -10.19
CA VAL A 161 19.73 17.60 -9.59
C VAL A 161 19.54 16.85 -8.27
N GLY A 162 19.66 17.58 -7.17
CA GLY A 162 19.38 17.07 -5.82
C GLY A 162 17.92 17.25 -5.40
N ILE A 163 17.66 17.11 -4.10
CA ILE A 163 16.31 17.10 -3.54
C ILE A 163 15.61 18.46 -3.68
N LEU A 164 16.27 19.56 -3.38
CA LEU A 164 15.62 20.88 -3.39
C LEU A 164 15.23 21.27 -4.82
N ARG A 165 16.15 21.09 -5.77
CA ARG A 165 15.90 21.37 -7.19
C ARG A 165 14.77 20.52 -7.75
N SER A 166 14.74 19.23 -7.43
CA SER A 166 13.68 18.35 -7.91
C SER A 166 12.31 18.63 -7.27
N LEU A 167 12.24 19.14 -6.03
CA LEU A 167 10.97 19.65 -5.48
C LEU A 167 10.49 20.91 -6.22
N ALA A 168 11.37 21.90 -6.39
CA ALA A 168 11.00 23.16 -7.03
C ALA A 168 10.64 22.99 -8.52
N GLY A 169 11.36 22.11 -9.21
CA GLY A 169 11.19 21.85 -10.65
C GLY A 169 10.24 20.69 -11.00
N ALA A 170 9.54 20.11 -10.03
CA ALA A 170 8.65 18.96 -10.25
C ALA A 170 7.49 19.28 -11.20
N ASN A 171 6.87 20.45 -11.02
CA ASN A 171 5.73 20.92 -11.81
C ASN A 171 6.15 21.96 -12.86
N PRO A 172 5.26 22.34 -13.81
CA PRO A 172 5.55 23.34 -14.83
C PRO A 172 5.81 24.76 -14.32
N ASP A 173 5.18 25.13 -13.21
CA ASP A 173 5.23 26.49 -12.66
C ASP A 173 5.77 26.48 -11.22
N ASP A 174 6.26 27.64 -10.76
CA ASP A 174 6.78 27.82 -9.40
C ASP A 174 5.64 28.05 -8.39
N GLU A 175 4.75 27.07 -8.27
CA GLU A 175 3.53 27.11 -7.42
C GLU A 175 3.60 26.14 -6.24
N THR A 176 4.76 25.53 -6.03
CA THR A 176 5.00 24.57 -4.94
C THR A 176 5.16 25.31 -3.62
N ILE A 177 4.13 25.22 -2.76
CA ILE A 177 4.17 25.73 -1.40
C ILE A 177 4.72 24.65 -0.45
N VAL A 178 5.63 25.07 0.42
CA VAL A 178 6.24 24.21 1.43
C VAL A 178 6.22 24.85 2.81
N ALA A 179 6.13 24.00 3.83
CA ALA A 179 6.47 24.34 5.21
C ALA A 179 7.89 23.85 5.52
N LEU A 180 8.68 24.70 6.21
CA LEU A 180 9.99 24.34 6.73
C LEU A 180 9.93 24.18 8.26
N ASP A 181 10.85 23.40 8.80
CA ASP A 181 10.90 23.14 10.23
C ASP A 181 11.36 24.35 11.06
N SER A 182 11.09 24.30 12.36
CA SER A 182 11.47 25.32 13.34
C SER A 182 12.98 25.49 13.48
N SER A 183 13.78 24.49 13.06
CA SER A 183 15.24 24.50 13.11
C SER A 183 15.89 25.23 11.92
N THR A 184 15.10 25.79 11.00
CA THR A 184 15.59 26.61 9.90
C THR A 184 16.43 27.80 10.41
N ILE A 185 17.68 27.88 9.96
CA ILE A 185 18.66 28.89 10.40
C ILE A 185 18.79 29.97 9.34
N ILE A 186 18.87 31.24 9.79
CA ILE A 186 19.19 32.38 8.94
C ILE A 186 20.70 32.62 9.01
N ASP A 187 21.41 32.38 7.91
CA ASP A 187 22.78 32.85 7.76
C ASP A 187 22.75 34.32 7.31
N ALA A 188 22.92 35.21 8.28
CA ALA A 188 22.97 36.66 8.08
C ALA A 188 24.38 37.19 7.77
N SER A 189 25.39 36.33 7.63
CA SER A 189 26.77 36.75 7.33
C SER A 189 26.99 37.23 5.90
N LYS A 190 25.98 37.07 5.02
CA LYS A 190 26.03 37.41 3.60
C LYS A 190 25.13 38.61 3.28
N GLU A 191 25.47 39.36 2.23
CA GLU A 191 24.71 40.54 1.76
C GLU A 191 23.21 40.25 1.51
N LYS A 192 22.88 39.00 1.14
CA LYS A 192 21.51 38.48 1.08
C LYS A 192 21.36 37.33 2.08
N ALA A 193 20.32 37.39 2.89
CA ALA A 193 20.00 36.33 3.85
C ALA A 193 19.85 34.98 3.14
N ILE A 194 20.43 33.93 3.73
CA ILE A 194 20.27 32.54 3.27
C ILE A 194 19.55 31.75 4.36
N LEU A 195 18.58 30.93 3.96
CA LEU A 195 17.95 29.95 4.83
C LEU A 195 18.64 28.60 4.69
N GLN A 196 19.01 28.01 5.82
CA GLN A 196 19.62 26.70 5.91
C GLN A 196 18.70 25.73 6.64
N ILE A 197 18.45 24.57 6.04
CA ILE A 197 17.58 23.52 6.58
C ILE A 197 18.34 22.22 6.80
N GLU A 198 17.86 21.41 7.74
CA GLU A 198 18.38 20.06 8.01
C GLU A 198 17.42 18.96 7.54
N ARG A 199 16.18 19.31 7.21
CA ARG A 199 15.14 18.37 6.78
C ARG A 199 14.54 18.80 5.44
N GLU A 200 14.12 17.82 4.65
CA GLU A 200 13.42 18.06 3.40
C GLU A 200 12.14 18.89 3.63
N PRO A 201 11.87 19.93 2.80
CA PRO A 201 10.64 20.70 2.88
C PRO A 201 9.37 19.84 2.76
N ILE A 202 8.33 20.19 3.53
CA ILE A 202 7.05 19.47 3.51
C ILE A 202 6.07 20.21 2.59
N LEU A 203 5.52 19.51 1.61
CA LEU A 203 4.51 20.04 0.69
C LEU A 203 3.21 20.37 1.44
N ALA A 204 2.72 21.60 1.24
CA ALA A 204 1.61 22.14 2.00
C ALA A 204 0.65 22.95 1.12
N THR A 205 -0.57 23.18 1.64
CA THR A 205 -1.58 24.03 0.99
C THR A 205 -1.91 25.21 1.88
N GLY A 206 -1.90 26.42 1.29
CA GLY A 206 -2.20 27.67 1.98
C GLY A 206 -1.04 28.23 2.80
N ARG A 207 -1.31 29.33 3.51
CA ARG A 207 -0.37 29.98 4.44
C ARG A 207 -0.85 29.93 5.88
N PHE A 208 -2.17 29.94 6.04
CA PHE A 208 -2.84 29.93 7.32
C PHE A 208 -3.95 28.88 7.32
N TYR A 209 -4.37 28.47 8.51
CA TYR A 209 -5.52 27.63 8.72
C TYR A 209 -6.41 28.16 9.85
N GLY A 210 -7.70 27.83 9.80
CA GLY A 210 -8.71 28.24 10.77
C GLY A 210 -9.64 27.08 11.09
N LEU A 211 -10.27 27.09 12.27
CA LEU A 211 -11.29 26.11 12.64
C LEU A 211 -12.68 26.75 12.63
N VAL A 212 -13.53 26.29 11.71
CA VAL A 212 -14.82 26.93 11.42
C VAL A 212 -15.99 25.95 11.32
N LYS A 213 -17.19 26.47 11.55
CA LYS A 213 -18.44 25.86 11.11
C LYS A 213 -18.94 26.60 9.88
N ILE A 214 -19.13 25.88 8.77
CA ILE A 214 -19.78 26.41 7.57
C ILE A 214 -21.28 26.49 7.85
N VAL A 215 -21.86 27.69 7.77
CA VAL A 215 -23.25 27.95 8.17
C VAL A 215 -24.18 27.91 6.96
N LYS A 216 -23.87 28.68 5.91
CA LYS A 216 -24.67 28.77 4.69
C LYS A 216 -23.90 29.41 3.55
N PRO A 217 -24.22 29.08 2.29
CA PRO A 217 -23.75 29.84 1.14
C PRO A 217 -24.30 31.27 1.16
N ILE A 218 -23.50 32.22 0.71
CA ILE A 218 -23.86 33.62 0.52
C ILE A 218 -24.06 33.87 -0.97
N LYS A 219 -25.22 34.42 -1.35
CA LYS A 219 -25.46 34.86 -2.71
C LYS A 219 -24.52 36.02 -3.03
N SER A 220 -23.57 35.80 -3.94
CA SER A 220 -22.68 36.88 -4.38
C SER A 220 -23.49 37.93 -5.13
N SER A 221 -23.43 39.19 -4.69
CA SER A 221 -24.01 40.34 -5.40
C SER A 221 -23.10 40.88 -6.52
N TYR A 222 -21.97 40.21 -6.80
CA TYR A 222 -21.02 40.65 -7.81
C TYR A 222 -21.50 40.28 -9.22
N LYS A 223 -22.06 41.27 -9.93
CA LYS A 223 -22.26 41.22 -11.39
C LYS A 223 -20.90 41.22 -12.08
N ASN A 224 -20.48 40.08 -12.62
CA ASN A 224 -19.34 40.04 -13.55
C ASN A 224 -19.87 40.43 -14.94
N SER A 225 -19.50 41.60 -15.44
CA SER A 225 -20.09 42.21 -16.64
C SER A 225 -19.58 41.61 -17.97
N LEU A 226 -18.94 40.44 -17.97
CA LEU A 226 -18.19 39.88 -19.10
C LEU A 226 -18.39 38.38 -19.37
N SER A 227 -19.44 37.74 -18.85
CA SER A 227 -19.71 36.33 -19.14
C SER A 227 -21.14 36.13 -19.67
N PRO A 228 -21.32 35.63 -20.91
CA PRO A 228 -22.63 35.21 -21.39
C PRO A 228 -22.94 33.82 -20.84
N GLU A 229 -23.95 33.78 -19.97
CA GLU A 229 -24.70 32.66 -19.39
C GLU A 229 -24.45 32.32 -17.90
N PRO A 230 -25.52 32.10 -17.10
CA PRO A 230 -25.48 32.15 -15.65
C PRO A 230 -25.68 30.76 -15.00
N LYS A 231 -24.62 30.22 -14.40
CA LYS A 231 -24.70 29.48 -13.14
C LYS A 231 -23.57 29.98 -12.25
N GLN A 232 -23.83 31.09 -11.58
CA GLN A 232 -22.91 31.64 -10.61
C GLN A 232 -23.01 30.75 -9.35
N ASP A 233 -22.19 29.70 -9.29
CA ASP A 233 -22.07 28.91 -8.07
C ASP A 233 -21.62 29.87 -6.95
N ASN A 234 -22.39 29.91 -5.86
CA ASN A 234 -22.06 30.73 -4.70
C ASN A 234 -20.87 30.11 -3.99
N ASP A 235 -19.66 30.50 -4.40
CA ASP A 235 -18.40 30.07 -3.80
C ASP A 235 -18.05 30.86 -2.52
N TYR A 236 -18.96 31.72 -2.04
CA TYR A 236 -18.84 32.45 -0.77
C TYR A 236 -19.72 31.83 0.30
N PHE A 237 -19.20 31.73 1.52
CA PHE A 237 -19.88 31.09 2.65
C PHE A 237 -19.77 31.94 3.90
N LEU A 238 -20.88 32.00 4.64
CA LEU A 238 -20.88 32.49 6.00
C LEU A 238 -20.34 31.37 6.90
N VAL A 239 -19.33 31.68 7.70
CA VAL A 239 -18.77 30.76 8.68
C VAL A 239 -18.78 31.35 10.07
N LYS A 240 -18.74 30.49 11.08
CA LYS A 240 -18.48 30.85 12.47
C LYS A 240 -17.17 30.24 12.92
N HIS A 241 -16.31 31.04 13.52
CA HIS A 241 -15.04 30.56 14.08
C HIS A 241 -15.22 29.90 15.44
N TYR A 242 -14.35 28.92 15.72
CA TYR A 242 -14.31 28.24 17.02
C TYR A 242 -13.88 29.20 18.13
N ASN A 243 -14.54 29.11 19.27
CA ASN A 243 -14.26 29.88 20.47
C ASN A 243 -13.58 29.02 21.53
N PRO A 244 -12.29 29.26 21.86
CA PRO A 244 -11.62 28.53 22.93
C PRO A 244 -12.22 28.78 24.32
N ILE A 245 -12.93 29.89 24.52
CA ILE A 245 -13.52 30.25 25.83
C ILE A 245 -14.83 29.52 26.05
N SER A 246 -15.71 29.48 25.06
CA SER A 246 -17.05 28.84 25.17
C SER A 246 -17.08 27.39 24.69
N ASN A 247 -16.01 26.93 24.02
CA ASN A 247 -15.92 25.64 23.31
C ASN A 247 -17.01 25.45 22.23
N LYS A 248 -17.42 26.54 21.59
CA LYS A 248 -18.48 26.55 20.56
C LYS A 248 -18.07 27.40 19.35
N PHE A 249 -18.78 27.24 18.25
CA PHE A 249 -18.63 28.11 17.08
C PHE A 249 -19.47 29.39 17.25
N ASP A 250 -19.01 30.30 18.10
CA ASP A 250 -19.74 31.52 18.46
C ASP A 250 -18.90 32.82 18.57
N VAL A 251 -17.60 32.82 18.24
CA VAL A 251 -16.76 34.05 18.33
C VAL A 251 -17.18 35.10 17.32
N LEU A 252 -16.93 34.83 16.04
CA LEU A 252 -16.98 35.78 14.96
C LEU A 252 -17.59 35.10 13.74
N GLN A 253 -18.53 35.81 13.11
CA GLN A 253 -19.04 35.45 11.80
C GLN A 253 -18.19 36.12 10.74
N GLU A 254 -17.74 35.34 9.77
CA GLU A 254 -16.93 35.82 8.65
C GLU A 254 -17.50 35.30 7.34
N THR A 255 -17.34 36.09 6.27
CA THR A 255 -17.55 35.61 4.91
C THR A 255 -16.22 35.14 4.35
N ILE A 256 -16.12 33.85 4.06
CA ILE A 256 -14.96 33.27 3.38
C ILE A 256 -15.33 32.86 1.96
N ARG A 257 -14.33 32.55 1.14
CA ARG A 257 -14.50 31.95 -0.17
C ARG A 257 -14.00 30.51 -0.17
N ILE A 258 -14.81 29.57 -0.61
CA ILE A 258 -14.41 28.19 -0.93
C ILE A 258 -14.56 28.05 -2.44
N PRO A 259 -13.50 28.22 -3.25
CA PRO A 259 -13.60 28.27 -4.71
C PRO A 259 -14.13 26.97 -5.30
N GLN A 260 -15.08 27.08 -6.23
CA GLN A 260 -15.52 25.93 -7.03
C GLN A 260 -14.42 25.63 -8.06
N GLN A 261 -13.81 24.46 -7.96
CA GLN A 261 -12.86 24.00 -8.98
C GLN A 261 -13.61 23.68 -10.27
N ILE A 262 -12.92 23.84 -11.38
CA ILE A 262 -13.50 23.59 -12.70
C ILE A 262 -13.55 22.09 -13.02
N ILE A 263 -14.34 21.73 -14.03
CA ILE A 263 -14.37 20.35 -14.53
C ILE A 263 -13.09 20.09 -15.31
N ASP A 264 -12.40 19.00 -14.95
CA ASP A 264 -11.21 18.54 -15.67
C ASP A 264 -11.50 17.31 -16.56
N GLN A 265 -10.47 16.60 -16.98
CA GLN A 265 -10.59 15.47 -17.91
C GLN A 265 -11.35 14.28 -17.34
N ARG A 266 -11.54 14.22 -16.02
CA ARG A 266 -12.42 13.24 -15.37
C ARG A 266 -13.90 13.56 -15.59
N ASN A 267 -14.21 14.70 -16.21
CA ASN A 267 -15.56 15.18 -16.49
C ASN A 267 -16.38 15.54 -15.24
N PHE A 268 -15.73 15.74 -14.10
CA PHE A 268 -16.33 16.34 -12.89
C PHE A 268 -15.28 17.22 -12.17
N ALA A 269 -15.72 18.05 -11.24
CA ALA A 269 -14.82 18.88 -10.44
C ALA A 269 -14.18 18.06 -9.30
N PRO A 270 -12.87 18.20 -9.02
CA PRO A 270 -12.18 17.45 -7.97
C PRO A 270 -12.68 17.78 -6.55
N SER A 271 -13.40 18.88 -6.39
CA SER A 271 -14.15 19.22 -5.20
C SER A 271 -15.49 19.87 -5.59
N SER A 272 -16.56 19.47 -4.91
CA SER A 272 -17.89 20.07 -5.04
C SER A 272 -18.19 20.93 -3.82
N LEU A 273 -18.86 22.06 -4.03
CA LEU A 273 -19.39 22.91 -2.96
C LEU A 273 -20.86 22.62 -2.61
N GLN A 274 -21.53 21.79 -3.42
CA GLN A 274 -22.96 21.55 -3.29
C GLN A 274 -23.27 20.98 -1.89
N GLN A 275 -24.13 21.68 -1.14
CA GLN A 275 -24.57 21.24 0.20
C GLN A 275 -23.43 21.00 1.21
N ILE A 276 -22.27 21.65 1.03
CA ILE A 276 -21.13 21.45 1.93
C ILE A 276 -21.44 21.85 3.38
N GLU A 277 -22.35 22.82 3.59
CA GLU A 277 -22.85 23.23 4.90
C GLU A 277 -23.70 22.15 5.59
N GLN A 278 -24.21 21.19 4.82
CA GLN A 278 -25.03 20.05 5.28
C GLN A 278 -24.20 18.74 5.35
N SER A 279 -22.91 18.80 5.04
CA SER A 279 -22.03 17.63 5.01
C SER A 279 -21.90 17.01 6.41
N PRO A 280 -22.22 15.70 6.59
CA PRO A 280 -22.13 15.04 7.90
C PRO A 280 -20.71 15.07 8.51
N ALA A 281 -19.69 15.08 7.67
CA ALA A 281 -18.30 15.21 8.12
C ALA A 281 -18.01 16.56 8.79
N GLY A 282 -18.76 17.59 8.42
CA GLY A 282 -18.64 18.95 8.93
C GLY A 282 -19.41 19.22 10.22
N GLU A 283 -20.05 18.21 10.82
CA GLU A 283 -20.85 18.37 12.04
C GLU A 283 -20.05 19.02 13.17
N ASP A 284 -18.84 18.51 13.43
CA ASP A 284 -17.93 19.02 14.47
C ASP A 284 -17.03 20.17 13.99
N GLY A 285 -17.24 20.65 12.77
CA GLY A 285 -16.48 21.73 12.14
C GLY A 285 -15.42 21.25 11.14
N TRP A 286 -14.86 22.23 10.44
CA TRP A 286 -13.86 22.08 9.39
C TRP A 286 -12.62 22.89 9.73
N TYR A 287 -11.45 22.26 9.58
CA TYR A 287 -10.24 23.02 9.35
C TYR A 287 -10.25 23.52 7.91
N ILE A 288 -10.10 24.83 7.73
CA ILE A 288 -9.95 25.49 6.43
C ILE A 288 -8.49 25.95 6.29
N TYR A 289 -7.84 25.63 5.18
CA TYR A 289 -6.47 26.02 4.88
C TYR A 289 -6.47 26.95 3.68
N GLY A 290 -5.75 28.06 3.73
CA GLY A 290 -5.80 29.07 2.69
C GLY A 290 -5.05 30.34 3.03
N ALA A 291 -5.46 31.44 2.41
CA ALA A 291 -4.94 32.77 2.71
C ALA A 291 -5.94 33.87 2.27
N PRO A 292 -5.82 35.10 2.81
CA PRO A 292 -6.58 36.25 2.31
C PRO A 292 -6.24 36.57 0.85
N ASP A 293 -7.26 36.87 0.06
CA ASP A 293 -7.13 37.43 -1.30
C ASP A 293 -6.84 38.94 -1.27
N ALA A 294 -6.71 39.58 -2.43
CA ALA A 294 -6.47 41.03 -2.50
C ALA A 294 -7.54 41.90 -1.82
N LYS A 295 -8.75 41.39 -1.59
CA LYS A 295 -9.84 42.08 -0.90
C LYS A 295 -9.90 41.78 0.60
N GLY A 296 -8.97 40.97 1.12
CA GLY A 296 -8.97 40.52 2.51
C GLY A 296 -9.93 39.37 2.80
N VAL A 297 -10.54 38.76 1.77
CA VAL A 297 -11.42 37.60 1.97
C VAL A 297 -10.56 36.35 2.08
N PHE A 298 -10.69 35.61 3.19
CA PHE A 298 -10.02 34.32 3.34
C PHE A 298 -10.53 33.34 2.27
N THR A 299 -9.63 32.94 1.37
CA THR A 299 -9.93 32.00 0.29
C THR A 299 -9.31 30.65 0.61
N VAL A 300 -10.15 29.62 0.66
CA VAL A 300 -9.81 28.26 1.06
C VAL A 300 -9.19 27.50 -0.11
N GLY A 301 -8.04 26.88 0.11
CA GLY A 301 -7.38 25.95 -0.82
C GLY A 301 -7.46 24.48 -0.39
N ALA A 302 -7.70 24.19 0.89
CA ALA A 302 -7.94 22.83 1.38
C ALA A 302 -8.93 22.78 2.56
N LEU A 303 -9.62 21.65 2.70
CA LEU A 303 -10.59 21.35 3.75
C LEU A 303 -10.24 20.06 4.49
N ALA A 304 -10.42 20.04 5.81
CA ALA A 304 -10.25 18.83 6.61
C ALA A 304 -11.34 18.72 7.70
N PRO A 305 -12.05 17.58 7.84
CA PRO A 305 -13.06 17.41 8.88
C PRO A 305 -12.42 17.31 10.27
N ARG A 306 -12.86 18.14 11.24
CA ARG A 306 -12.25 18.13 12.59
C ARG A 306 -12.36 16.76 13.26
N SER A 307 -13.53 16.13 13.16
CA SER A 307 -13.85 14.86 13.82
C SER A 307 -13.02 13.67 13.34
N LEU A 308 -12.37 13.79 12.17
CA LEU A 308 -11.49 12.73 11.67
C LEU A 308 -10.21 12.62 12.49
N PHE A 309 -9.70 13.72 13.04
CA PHE A 309 -8.39 13.78 13.69
C PHE A 309 -8.44 13.67 15.21
N GLN A 310 -9.63 13.69 15.81
CA GLN A 310 -9.78 13.56 17.26
C GLN A 310 -9.28 12.19 17.72
N ILE A 311 -8.60 12.17 18.87
CA ILE A 311 -8.05 10.94 19.45
C ILE A 311 -9.16 9.94 19.80
N GLN A 312 -10.32 10.44 20.24
CA GLN A 312 -11.44 9.60 20.62
C GLN A 312 -12.05 8.89 19.39
N PRO A 313 -12.00 7.55 19.31
CA PRO A 313 -12.63 6.81 18.22
C PRO A 313 -14.16 6.80 18.37
N ARG A 314 -14.87 6.65 17.24
CA ARG A 314 -16.32 6.38 17.22
C ARG A 314 -16.67 4.95 17.62
N GLN A 315 -15.76 4.01 17.36
CA GLN A 315 -15.93 2.60 17.69
C GLN A 315 -14.64 2.00 18.22
N ILE A 316 -14.75 1.09 19.19
CA ILE A 316 -13.63 0.28 19.67
C ILE A 316 -13.93 -1.19 19.35
N ILE A 317 -12.96 -1.87 18.74
CA ILE A 317 -13.00 -3.31 18.47
C ILE A 317 -11.85 -3.93 19.24
N THR A 318 -12.14 -4.94 20.04
CA THR A 318 -11.16 -5.62 20.90
C THR A 318 -11.09 -7.10 20.53
N GLY A 319 -9.90 -7.66 20.57
CA GLY A 319 -9.60 -9.04 20.18
C GLY A 319 -8.97 -9.12 18.80
N GLU A 320 -7.92 -9.94 18.68
CA GLU A 320 -7.17 -10.15 17.44
C GLU A 320 -8.07 -10.60 16.28
N GLU A 321 -8.93 -11.60 16.48
CA GLU A 321 -9.81 -12.13 15.43
C GLU A 321 -10.75 -11.06 14.87
N LEU A 322 -11.41 -10.29 15.74
CA LEU A 322 -12.32 -9.21 15.33
C LEU A 322 -11.57 -8.06 14.63
N GLY A 323 -10.37 -7.72 15.11
CA GLY A 323 -9.52 -6.72 14.46
C GLY A 323 -9.04 -7.16 13.07
N LEU A 324 -8.64 -8.42 12.91
CA LEU A 324 -8.25 -8.98 11.61
C LEU A 324 -9.43 -9.02 10.63
N ASN A 325 -10.62 -9.40 11.10
CA ASN A 325 -11.84 -9.34 10.31
C ASN A 325 -12.18 -7.90 9.90
N TYR A 326 -11.97 -6.93 10.80
CA TYR A 326 -12.21 -5.52 10.47
C TYR A 326 -11.31 -5.05 9.33
N ILE A 327 -10.00 -5.30 9.42
CA ILE A 327 -9.00 -4.91 8.41
C ILE A 327 -9.37 -5.47 7.04
N ARG A 328 -9.70 -6.76 6.96
CA ARG A 328 -9.94 -7.48 5.69
C ARG A 328 -11.30 -7.20 5.07
N ASP A 329 -12.35 -7.06 5.87
CA ASP A 329 -13.71 -7.06 5.34
C ASP A 329 -14.50 -5.82 5.76
N VAL A 330 -14.64 -5.59 7.07
CA VAL A 330 -15.57 -4.57 7.60
C VAL A 330 -15.15 -3.15 7.20
N ASN A 331 -13.86 -2.84 7.17
CA ASN A 331 -13.32 -1.52 6.86
C ASN A 331 -13.79 -0.95 5.50
N TRP A 332 -14.05 -1.84 4.53
CA TRP A 332 -14.47 -1.49 3.18
C TRP A 332 -15.92 -1.89 2.86
N GLN A 333 -16.63 -2.45 3.84
CA GLN A 333 -18.02 -2.83 3.68
C GLN A 333 -18.92 -1.61 3.49
N ASN A 334 -19.95 -1.76 2.66
CA ASN A 334 -20.95 -0.72 2.40
C ASN A 334 -20.37 0.63 1.93
N THR A 335 -19.18 0.63 1.29
CA THR A 335 -18.47 1.84 0.87
C THR A 335 -19.38 2.82 0.12
N GLU A 336 -20.16 2.35 -0.87
CA GLU A 336 -21.13 3.17 -1.61
C GLU A 336 -22.23 3.78 -0.72
N LYS A 337 -22.83 2.98 0.17
CA LYS A 337 -23.88 3.43 1.09
C LYS A 337 -23.38 4.45 2.13
N ASN A 338 -22.07 4.47 2.36
CA ASN A 338 -21.42 5.35 3.32
C ASN A 338 -20.90 6.65 2.70
N LYS A 339 -21.23 6.95 1.44
CA LYS A 339 -20.88 8.20 0.77
C LYS A 339 -21.26 9.44 1.62
N GLY A 340 -20.37 10.43 1.67
CA GLY A 340 -20.51 11.65 2.47
C GLY A 340 -20.20 11.46 3.96
N LYS A 341 -19.91 10.25 4.42
CA LYS A 341 -19.66 9.93 5.83
C LYS A 341 -18.20 9.59 6.08
N LEU A 342 -17.81 9.73 7.35
CA LEU A 342 -16.53 9.28 7.89
C LEU A 342 -16.75 8.35 9.09
N ASN A 343 -15.74 7.54 9.41
CA ASN A 343 -15.72 6.68 10.59
C ASN A 343 -14.32 6.60 11.19
N THR A 344 -14.23 6.49 12.51
CA THR A 344 -12.96 6.27 13.22
C THR A 344 -13.06 5.07 14.15
N VAL A 345 -12.13 4.13 14.05
CA VAL A 345 -12.18 2.86 14.78
C VAL A 345 -10.86 2.57 15.44
N LEU A 346 -10.88 2.21 16.73
CA LEU A 346 -9.71 1.75 17.47
C LEU A 346 -9.71 0.23 17.54
N LEU A 347 -8.68 -0.41 16.99
CA LEU A 347 -8.45 -1.86 17.07
C LEU A 347 -7.47 -2.14 18.20
N LYS A 348 -7.87 -3.01 19.13
CA LYS A 348 -7.06 -3.48 20.27
C LYS A 348 -6.90 -5.00 20.19
N PRO A 349 -5.66 -5.52 20.14
CA PRO A 349 -5.45 -6.96 19.95
C PRO A 349 -5.80 -7.81 21.19
N VAL A 350 -5.77 -7.24 22.40
CA VAL A 350 -5.99 -8.00 23.66
C VAL A 350 -7.29 -7.59 24.37
N GLU A 351 -8.12 -8.57 24.71
CA GLU A 351 -9.21 -8.41 25.69
C GLU A 351 -8.63 -8.40 27.11
N THR A 352 -8.43 -7.23 27.70
CA THR A 352 -8.06 -7.16 29.13
C THR A 352 -9.25 -6.68 29.93
N GLN A 353 -9.79 -7.55 30.80
CA GLN A 353 -10.99 -7.31 31.63
C GLN A 353 -10.88 -6.10 32.58
N ASN A 354 -9.68 -5.54 32.80
CA ASN A 354 -9.44 -4.45 33.75
C ASN A 354 -9.14 -3.07 33.12
N LEU A 355 -9.26 -2.89 31.80
CA LEU A 355 -8.88 -1.63 31.13
C LEU A 355 -10.04 -0.79 30.59
N LEU A 356 -11.29 -1.13 30.92
CA LEU A 356 -12.49 -0.41 30.45
C LEU A 356 -12.46 1.09 30.77
N ASN A 357 -11.76 1.52 31.83
CA ASN A 357 -11.65 2.93 32.23
C ASN A 357 -10.27 3.59 32.02
N GLN A 358 -9.25 2.86 31.55
CA GLN A 358 -7.91 3.42 31.28
C GLN A 358 -7.57 3.49 29.77
N SER A 359 -8.34 2.86 28.89
CA SER A 359 -7.84 2.55 27.53
C SER A 359 -8.02 3.63 26.44
N ILE A 360 -8.43 4.85 26.79
CA ILE A 360 -8.29 6.07 25.95
C ILE A 360 -6.97 6.80 26.30
N SER A 361 -6.32 6.46 27.43
CA SER A 361 -5.08 7.10 27.92
C SER A 361 -3.81 6.68 27.17
N THR A 362 -3.90 5.99 26.04
CA THR A 362 -2.73 5.48 25.32
C THR A 362 -2.06 6.53 24.45
N TRP A 363 -2.77 7.55 24.00
CA TRP A 363 -2.21 8.59 23.13
C TRP A 363 -1.84 9.82 23.95
N GLN A 364 -0.55 10.16 23.93
CA GLN A 364 -0.01 11.35 24.55
C GLN A 364 0.61 12.24 23.49
N GLU A 365 0.71 13.53 23.79
CA GLU A 365 1.43 14.50 22.94
C GLU A 365 2.85 13.99 22.60
N GLY A 366 3.24 14.12 21.33
CA GLY A 366 4.51 13.60 20.80
C GLY A 366 4.52 12.10 20.49
N ASN A 367 3.46 11.34 20.80
CA ASN A 367 3.37 9.95 20.35
C ASN A 367 3.28 9.89 18.82
N LYS A 368 4.03 8.95 18.24
CA LYS A 368 4.07 8.73 16.79
C LYS A 368 3.45 7.39 16.41
N ALA A 369 2.98 7.33 15.17
CA ALA A 369 2.43 6.12 14.55
C ALA A 369 2.83 6.05 13.08
N ILE A 370 3.01 4.84 12.57
CA ILE A 370 3.13 4.62 11.13
C ILE A 370 1.73 4.70 10.53
N VAL A 371 1.57 5.44 9.44
CA VAL A 371 0.33 5.48 8.66
C VAL A 371 0.45 4.50 7.51
N LEU A 372 -0.53 3.61 7.38
CA LEU A 372 -0.81 2.89 6.14
C LEU A 372 -1.98 3.57 5.45
N HIS A 373 -1.71 4.23 4.33
CA HIS A 373 -2.72 4.90 3.52
C HIS A 373 -3.19 3.97 2.40
N LEU A 374 -4.50 3.89 2.20
CA LEU A 374 -5.10 3.27 1.03
C LEU A 374 -6.35 4.03 0.58
N PHE A 375 -6.44 4.34 -0.71
CA PHE A 375 -7.69 4.81 -1.31
C PHE A 375 -8.27 3.81 -2.31
N GLY A 376 -9.59 3.88 -2.52
CA GLY A 376 -10.34 3.13 -3.51
C GLY A 376 -10.62 3.88 -4.81
N GLY A 377 -11.58 3.35 -5.56
CA GLY A 377 -11.93 3.83 -6.90
C GLY A 377 -13.05 4.86 -6.93
N ILE A 378 -13.21 5.47 -8.10
CA ILE A 378 -14.31 6.40 -8.43
C ILE A 378 -15.31 5.67 -9.32
N GLY A 379 -16.53 5.46 -8.83
CA GLY A 379 -17.66 4.86 -9.55
C GLY A 379 -18.69 5.88 -10.01
N GLY A 380 -19.88 5.40 -10.35
CA GLY A 380 -21.01 6.23 -10.77
C GLY A 380 -21.07 6.44 -12.29
N SER A 381 -21.93 7.36 -12.73
CA SER A 381 -22.09 7.70 -14.16
C SER A 381 -20.83 8.36 -14.76
N LYS A 382 -19.99 8.96 -13.90
CA LYS A 382 -18.67 9.52 -14.25
C LYS A 382 -17.53 8.73 -13.59
N GLY A 383 -17.73 7.44 -13.37
CA GLY A 383 -16.70 6.56 -12.81
C GLY A 383 -15.46 6.48 -13.69
N GLU A 384 -14.32 6.19 -13.06
CA GLU A 384 -13.07 5.98 -13.78
C GLU A 384 -13.09 4.66 -14.56
N SER A 385 -12.38 4.63 -15.68
CA SER A 385 -12.16 3.38 -16.40
C SER A 385 -11.26 2.47 -15.57
N VAL A 386 -11.59 1.18 -15.55
CA VAL A 386 -10.82 0.21 -14.76
C VAL A 386 -9.52 -0.11 -15.50
N GLY A 387 -8.39 0.36 -14.98
CA GLY A 387 -7.07 0.18 -15.61
C GLY A 387 -6.59 -1.29 -15.65
N VAL A 388 -7.06 -2.12 -14.72
CA VAL A 388 -6.83 -3.57 -14.71
C VAL A 388 -8.19 -4.26 -14.72
N PRO A 389 -8.51 -5.12 -15.71
CA PRO A 389 -9.83 -5.73 -15.82
C PRO A 389 -10.33 -6.31 -14.49
N TYR A 390 -11.54 -5.92 -14.11
CA TYR A 390 -12.23 -6.39 -12.91
C TYR A 390 -11.48 -6.14 -11.58
N THR A 391 -10.65 -5.09 -11.51
CA THR A 391 -9.81 -4.76 -10.34
C THR A 391 -9.81 -3.26 -10.05
N ILE A 392 -10.17 -2.87 -8.82
CA ILE A 392 -9.99 -1.50 -8.34
C ILE A 392 -8.66 -1.42 -7.59
N THR A 393 -7.61 -0.98 -8.29
CA THR A 393 -6.23 -1.01 -7.76
C THR A 393 -6.05 -0.13 -6.53
N GLY A 394 -6.55 1.12 -6.58
CA GLY A 394 -6.27 2.12 -5.55
C GLY A 394 -4.83 2.63 -5.58
N HIS A 395 -4.41 3.29 -4.50
CA HIS A 395 -3.03 3.71 -4.25
C HIS A 395 -2.67 3.48 -2.79
N PHE A 396 -1.40 3.12 -2.55
CA PHE A 396 -0.87 2.86 -1.23
C PHE A 396 0.31 3.79 -0.95
N ALA A 397 0.36 4.32 0.27
CA ALA A 397 1.51 5.08 0.76
C ALA A 397 1.75 4.80 2.25
N PHE A 398 3.00 4.97 2.67
CA PHE A 398 3.32 5.12 4.08
C PHE A 398 3.20 6.59 4.48
N GLY A 399 3.04 6.82 5.77
CA GLY A 399 3.11 8.14 6.37
C GLY A 399 3.46 8.05 7.85
N ILE A 400 3.49 9.20 8.51
CA ILE A 400 3.71 9.31 9.95
C ILE A 400 2.60 10.18 10.52
N ALA A 401 1.95 9.67 11.56
CA ALA A 401 1.05 10.47 12.37
C ALA A 401 1.72 10.80 13.70
N GLU A 402 1.56 12.03 14.14
CA GLU A 402 2.00 12.50 15.45
C GLU A 402 0.80 13.05 16.22
N VAL A 403 0.75 12.75 17.52
CA VAL A 403 -0.27 13.33 18.40
C VAL A 403 0.21 14.71 18.82
N VAL A 404 -0.52 15.74 18.39
CA VAL A 404 -0.22 17.14 18.67
C VAL A 404 -1.36 17.79 19.43
N ARG A 405 -1.08 18.92 20.07
CA ARG A 405 -2.11 19.76 20.68
C ARG A 405 -2.66 20.73 19.66
N ASP A 406 -3.97 20.74 19.52
CA ASP A 406 -4.66 21.64 18.61
C ASP A 406 -4.66 23.08 19.13
N GLU A 407 -4.19 24.03 18.32
CA GLU A 407 -4.03 25.43 18.74
C GLU A 407 -5.35 26.18 18.99
N PHE A 408 -6.49 25.67 18.50
CA PHE A 408 -7.79 26.31 18.69
C PHE A 408 -8.54 25.74 19.89
N THR A 409 -8.49 24.42 20.06
CA THR A 409 -9.29 23.67 21.04
C THR A 409 -8.49 23.23 22.25
N ASN A 410 -7.16 23.23 22.17
CA ASN A 410 -6.24 22.66 23.16
C ASN A 410 -6.39 21.14 23.36
N GLU A 411 -7.23 20.47 22.55
CA GLU A 411 -7.42 19.03 22.53
C GLU A 411 -6.24 18.33 21.83
N LEU A 412 -6.01 17.06 22.15
CA LEU A 412 -5.09 16.24 21.37
C LEU A 412 -5.74 15.83 20.06
N ARG A 413 -4.95 15.82 18.97
CA ARG A 413 -5.36 15.32 17.66
C ARG A 413 -4.21 14.66 16.91
N PHE A 414 -4.53 13.87 15.90
CA PHE A 414 -3.54 13.33 14.97
C PHE A 414 -3.17 14.38 13.90
N GLU A 415 -1.89 14.71 13.79
CA GLU A 415 -1.30 15.36 12.62
C GLU A 415 -0.67 14.30 11.74
N THR A 416 -1.18 14.13 10.51
CA THR A 416 -0.68 13.12 9.56
C THR A 416 0.13 13.76 8.44
N LYS A 417 1.28 13.17 8.15
CA LYS A 417 2.13 13.47 7.00
C LYS A 417 2.28 12.23 6.14
N TYR A 418 2.03 12.35 4.84
CA TYR A 418 2.16 11.24 3.89
C TYR A 418 3.53 11.29 3.22
N HIS A 419 4.20 10.15 3.10
CA HIS A 419 5.42 9.99 2.31
C HIS A 419 5.04 9.38 0.96
N GLN A 420 4.72 10.25 0.01
CA GLN A 420 4.15 9.86 -1.28
C GLN A 420 5.25 9.41 -2.23
N ILE A 421 5.34 8.09 -2.43
CA ILE A 421 6.03 7.49 -3.57
C ILE A 421 5.00 7.37 -4.69
N TYR A 422 4.72 8.50 -5.34
CA TYR A 422 3.63 8.66 -6.29
C TYR A 422 4.18 8.86 -7.70
N ALA A 423 3.75 8.04 -8.65
CA ALA A 423 4.19 8.16 -10.04
C ALA A 423 3.72 9.49 -10.66
N HIS A 424 4.41 9.93 -11.70
CA HIS A 424 4.02 11.13 -12.44
C HIS A 424 2.60 10.99 -12.99
N ASN A 425 1.79 12.02 -12.79
CA ASN A 425 0.33 11.97 -12.90
C ASN A 425 -0.21 13.28 -13.50
N PRO A 426 -1.46 13.30 -13.99
CA PRO A 426 -2.02 14.49 -14.62
C PRO A 426 -2.41 15.59 -13.62
N ASP A 427 -2.56 15.27 -12.33
CA ASP A 427 -2.99 16.22 -11.29
C ASP A 427 -1.83 17.05 -10.70
N GLY A 428 -0.58 16.73 -11.04
CA GLY A 428 0.62 17.42 -10.53
C GLY A 428 0.93 17.10 -9.07
N ILE A 429 0.53 15.92 -8.58
CA ILE A 429 0.94 15.42 -7.26
C ILE A 429 2.42 15.02 -7.33
N ILE A 430 3.24 15.63 -6.48
CA ILE A 430 4.69 15.44 -6.45
C ILE A 430 5.01 14.23 -5.56
N ALA A 431 6.03 13.44 -5.87
CA ALA A 431 6.54 12.46 -4.90
C ALA A 431 7.31 13.18 -3.79
N GLY A 432 6.87 13.08 -2.54
CA GLY A 432 7.46 13.86 -1.45
C GLY A 432 6.66 13.73 -0.15
N THR A 433 7.08 14.47 0.87
CA THR A 433 6.35 14.51 2.13
C THR A 433 5.24 15.56 2.04
N HIS A 434 3.98 15.14 2.18
CA HIS A 434 2.81 16.03 2.15
C HIS A 434 2.17 16.15 3.52
N THR A 435 1.72 17.34 3.88
CA THR A 435 0.69 17.48 4.92
C THR A 435 -0.60 16.77 4.51
N TRP A 436 -1.43 16.39 5.49
CA TRP A 436 -2.74 15.83 5.19
C TRP A 436 -3.59 16.76 4.32
N ALA A 437 -3.59 18.06 4.65
CA ALA A 437 -4.36 19.07 3.92
C ALA A 437 -3.93 19.15 2.44
N ASP A 438 -2.64 19.01 2.13
CA ASP A 438 -2.16 19.08 0.75
C ASP A 438 -2.51 17.84 -0.08
N TYR A 439 -2.33 16.65 0.47
CA TYR A 439 -2.57 15.40 -0.27
C TYR A 439 -4.06 14.99 -0.31
N MET A 440 -4.77 15.16 0.80
CA MET A 440 -6.17 14.75 0.94
C MET A 440 -7.14 15.92 0.75
N GLY A 441 -6.92 17.00 1.49
CA GLY A 441 -7.88 18.09 1.63
C GLY A 441 -7.88 19.13 0.51
N ASN A 442 -6.84 19.14 -0.35
CA ASN A 442 -6.66 20.16 -1.38
C ASN A 442 -7.82 20.14 -2.37
N LEU A 443 -8.42 21.31 -2.61
CA LEU A 443 -9.61 21.43 -3.44
C LEU A 443 -9.32 21.08 -4.91
N GLN A 444 -8.13 21.42 -5.41
CA GLN A 444 -7.70 21.23 -6.80
C GLN A 444 -7.31 19.77 -7.10
N ARG A 445 -6.52 19.14 -6.22
CA ARG A 445 -5.89 17.83 -6.50
C ARG A 445 -6.06 16.77 -5.42
N GLY A 446 -6.69 17.13 -4.30
CA GLY A 446 -6.86 16.23 -3.15
C GLY A 446 -7.92 15.14 -3.38
N TRP A 447 -7.80 14.05 -2.64
CA TRP A 447 -8.65 12.86 -2.81
C TRP A 447 -9.89 12.81 -1.91
N LEU A 448 -10.03 13.72 -0.94
CA LEU A 448 -11.08 13.67 0.09
C LEU A 448 -12.50 13.59 -0.48
N ALA A 449 -12.79 14.41 -1.50
CA ALA A 449 -14.13 14.52 -2.08
C ALA A 449 -14.42 13.47 -3.15
N THR A 450 -13.39 12.84 -3.72
CA THR A 450 -13.51 12.02 -4.92
C THR A 450 -13.30 10.54 -4.68
N ARG A 451 -12.58 10.15 -3.61
CA ARG A 451 -12.28 8.74 -3.33
C ARG A 451 -12.65 8.33 -1.91
N PRO A 452 -12.97 7.05 -1.68
CA PRO A 452 -12.97 6.50 -0.33
C PRO A 452 -11.53 6.23 0.12
N VAL A 453 -11.18 6.64 1.35
CA VAL A 453 -9.84 6.47 1.93
C VAL A 453 -9.90 5.78 3.29
N SER A 454 -8.93 4.91 3.56
CA SER A 454 -8.64 4.33 4.87
C SER A 454 -7.18 4.62 5.22
N ASP A 455 -6.96 5.37 6.29
CA ASP A 455 -5.65 5.49 6.93
C ASP A 455 -5.65 4.64 8.20
N ILE A 456 -4.71 3.70 8.33
CA ILE A 456 -4.48 2.93 9.56
C ILE A 456 -3.26 3.50 10.26
N LEU A 457 -3.46 4.12 11.42
CA LEU A 457 -2.40 4.63 12.29
C LEU A 457 -1.97 3.53 13.26
N ILE A 458 -0.77 3.00 13.07
CA ILE A 458 -0.22 1.89 13.84
C ILE A 458 0.67 2.43 14.94
N LYS A 459 0.22 2.29 16.20
CA LYS A 459 1.05 2.51 17.38
C LYS A 459 1.70 1.21 17.81
N PHE A 460 3.02 1.17 17.71
CA PHE A 460 3.81 0.02 18.14
C PHE A 460 5.17 0.49 18.66
N ASP A 461 5.29 0.55 19.99
CA ASP A 461 6.46 1.08 20.69
C ASP A 461 7.80 0.44 20.27
N PRO A 462 7.88 -0.85 19.88
CA PRO A 462 9.11 -1.40 19.31
C PRO A 462 9.63 -0.67 18.07
N VAL A 463 8.78 0.02 17.33
CA VAL A 463 9.15 0.80 16.13
C VAL A 463 9.12 2.29 16.41
N THR A 464 8.13 2.78 17.16
CA THR A 464 7.85 4.22 17.31
C THR A 464 8.63 4.91 18.43
N GLN A 465 9.42 4.17 19.22
CA GLN A 465 10.30 4.72 20.25
C GLN A 465 11.76 4.35 20.00
N ASP A 466 12.67 5.27 20.29
CA ASP A 466 14.10 5.08 20.14
C ASP A 466 14.67 4.11 21.19
N TYR A 467 15.81 3.51 20.88
CA TYR A 467 16.57 2.62 21.77
C TYR A 467 17.88 3.30 22.16
N ASP A 468 18.34 3.10 23.39
CA ASP A 468 19.64 3.60 23.87
C ASP A 468 20.43 2.46 24.54
N PHE A 469 21.46 1.97 23.87
CA PHE A 469 22.33 0.88 24.33
C PHE A 469 23.65 1.45 24.86
N ASP A 470 23.57 2.13 26.01
CA ASP A 470 24.69 2.84 26.66
C ASP A 470 25.34 3.91 25.76
N GLY A 471 24.53 4.82 25.23
CA GLY A 471 24.95 5.92 24.37
C GLY A 471 24.89 5.61 22.87
N VAL A 472 24.71 4.34 22.49
CA VAL A 472 24.44 3.94 21.10
C VAL A 472 22.94 3.98 20.85
N LYS A 473 22.48 4.99 20.11
CA LYS A 473 21.06 5.17 19.79
C LYS A 473 20.65 4.49 18.48
N ILE A 474 19.49 3.86 18.48
CA ILE A 474 18.82 3.35 17.27
C ILE A 474 17.40 3.90 17.23
N SER A 475 17.02 4.48 16.08
CA SER A 475 15.65 4.93 15.84
C SER A 475 15.06 4.20 14.62
N PRO A 476 14.25 3.14 14.81
CA PRO A 476 13.67 2.41 13.69
C PRO A 476 12.76 3.27 12.81
N LEU A 477 12.00 4.17 13.43
CA LEU A 477 11.10 5.05 12.71
C LEU A 477 11.85 6.09 11.87
N GLU A 478 12.95 6.65 12.39
CA GLU A 478 13.75 7.61 11.62
C GLU A 478 14.46 6.92 10.44
N GLU A 479 15.04 5.73 10.66
CA GLU A 479 15.63 4.95 9.57
C GLU A 479 14.59 4.63 8.49
N PHE A 480 13.37 4.23 8.88
CA PHE A 480 12.31 3.99 7.91
C PHE A 480 11.91 5.24 7.13
N GLN A 481 11.74 6.38 7.81
CA GLN A 481 11.49 7.66 7.14
C GLN A 481 12.62 8.05 6.20
N GLN A 482 13.87 7.79 6.57
CA GLN A 482 15.03 8.06 5.74
C GLN A 482 14.97 7.26 4.43
N GLN A 483 14.67 5.97 4.51
CA GLN A 483 14.51 5.12 3.31
C GLN A 483 13.33 5.54 2.44
N LEU A 484 12.22 6.00 3.04
CA LEU A 484 11.11 6.59 2.29
C LEU A 484 11.54 7.86 1.55
N LYS A 485 12.28 8.76 2.20
CA LYS A 485 12.80 9.99 1.59
C LYS A 485 13.72 9.71 0.40
N VAL A 486 14.59 8.71 0.51
CA VAL A 486 15.41 8.28 -0.64
C VAL A 486 14.51 7.88 -1.81
N THR A 487 13.53 7.01 -1.58
CA THR A 487 12.65 6.50 -2.64
C THR A 487 11.79 7.61 -3.25
N MET A 488 11.30 8.56 -2.45
CA MET A 488 10.57 9.73 -2.94
C MET A 488 11.43 10.60 -3.86
N ALA A 489 12.68 10.89 -3.48
CA ALA A 489 13.61 11.67 -4.30
C ALA A 489 13.88 10.99 -5.64
N ARG A 490 14.12 9.67 -5.62
CA ARG A 490 14.30 8.85 -6.82
C ARG A 490 13.08 8.88 -7.75
N TYR A 491 11.88 8.80 -7.18
CA TYR A 491 10.63 8.88 -7.93
C TYR A 491 10.42 10.24 -8.61
N ARG A 492 10.75 11.34 -7.93
CA ARG A 492 10.63 12.71 -8.49
C ARG A 492 11.42 12.90 -9.77
N VAL A 493 12.56 12.23 -9.90
CA VAL A 493 13.45 12.38 -11.06
C VAL A 493 13.48 11.16 -11.97
N GLY A 494 12.71 10.12 -11.64
CA GLY A 494 12.69 8.84 -12.36
C GLY A 494 14.06 8.18 -12.46
N ASP A 495 14.86 8.21 -11.38
CA ASP A 495 16.26 7.75 -11.39
C ASP A 495 17.10 8.38 -12.53
N GLY A 496 16.87 9.66 -12.82
CA GLY A 496 17.56 10.43 -13.87
C GLY A 496 16.92 10.33 -15.27
N THR A 497 15.96 9.44 -15.48
CA THR A 497 15.20 9.35 -16.75
C THR A 497 14.20 10.48 -16.94
N GLY A 498 13.93 11.26 -15.89
CA GLY A 498 12.97 12.34 -15.90
C GLY A 498 11.52 11.92 -15.66
N GLY A 499 11.23 10.64 -15.39
CA GLY A 499 9.87 10.21 -15.06
C GLY A 499 9.76 8.79 -14.48
N ALA A 500 9.12 8.66 -13.31
CA ALA A 500 8.61 7.40 -12.78
C ALA A 500 7.18 7.11 -13.29
N MET A 501 6.95 5.91 -13.82
CA MET A 501 5.67 5.44 -14.37
C MET A 501 5.31 4.06 -13.81
N VAL A 502 4.01 3.80 -13.62
CA VAL A 502 3.51 2.49 -13.17
C VAL A 502 3.48 1.52 -14.35
N SER A 503 3.94 0.29 -14.12
CA SER A 503 3.85 -0.84 -15.03
C SER A 503 3.44 -2.11 -14.28
N PRO A 504 3.09 -3.22 -14.95
CA PRO A 504 2.83 -4.49 -14.26
C PRO A 504 3.99 -5.01 -13.40
N ALA A 505 5.22 -4.53 -13.62
CA ALA A 505 6.43 -4.93 -12.88
C ALA A 505 6.96 -3.85 -11.91
N THR A 506 6.41 -2.63 -11.97
CA THR A 506 6.81 -1.47 -11.14
C THR A 506 5.57 -0.72 -10.66
N SER A 507 5.32 -0.71 -9.36
CA SER A 507 4.18 -0.03 -8.77
C SER A 507 4.57 0.70 -7.50
N CYS A 508 3.88 1.80 -7.20
CA CYS A 508 4.12 2.63 -6.02
C CYS A 508 4.16 1.82 -4.72
N VAL A 509 3.31 0.81 -4.59
CA VAL A 509 3.24 -0.08 -3.42
C VAL A 509 4.48 -0.98 -3.31
N GLN A 510 5.04 -1.47 -4.43
CA GLN A 510 6.27 -2.26 -4.41
C GLN A 510 7.46 -1.41 -3.97
N ASP A 511 7.58 -0.19 -4.47
CA ASP A 511 8.72 0.68 -4.15
C ASP A 511 8.61 1.25 -2.72
N ALA A 512 7.40 1.51 -2.24
CA ALA A 512 7.14 1.78 -0.83
C ALA A 512 7.54 0.58 0.06
N SER A 513 7.19 -0.63 -0.36
CA SER A 513 7.56 -1.87 0.31
C SER A 513 9.08 -2.14 0.28
N GLN A 514 9.76 -1.73 -0.79
CA GLN A 514 11.22 -1.78 -0.89
C GLN A 514 11.88 -0.86 0.13
N ALA A 515 11.36 0.35 0.36
CA ALA A 515 11.86 1.24 1.40
C ALA A 515 11.75 0.61 2.80
N LEU A 516 10.64 -0.08 3.08
CA LEU A 516 10.48 -0.83 4.34
C LEU A 516 11.52 -1.97 4.45
N TYR A 517 11.74 -2.73 3.37
CA TYR A 517 12.77 -3.77 3.35
C TYR A 517 14.17 -3.20 3.58
N ALA A 518 14.51 -2.08 2.93
CA ALA A 518 15.79 -1.41 3.08
C ALA A 518 16.01 -0.95 4.54
N ALA A 519 14.98 -0.42 5.19
CA ALA A 519 15.05 0.00 6.59
C ALA A 519 15.31 -1.18 7.53
N ILE A 520 14.63 -2.31 7.33
CA ILE A 520 14.88 -3.54 8.11
C ILE A 520 16.33 -4.00 7.95
N LEU A 521 16.85 -3.99 6.73
CA LEU A 521 18.23 -4.39 6.45
C LEU A 521 19.24 -3.42 7.08
N ALA A 522 19.01 -2.11 6.98
CA ALA A 522 19.86 -1.08 7.57
C ALA A 522 19.97 -1.24 9.09
N ILE A 523 18.82 -1.43 9.77
CA ILE A 523 18.77 -1.66 11.22
C ILE A 523 19.53 -2.96 11.59
N LYS A 524 19.27 -4.07 10.86
CA LYS A 524 19.97 -5.34 11.09
C LYS A 524 21.47 -5.21 10.95
N ASN A 525 21.93 -4.51 9.91
CA ASN A 525 23.35 -4.25 9.68
C ASN A 525 23.94 -3.42 10.81
N GLN A 526 23.28 -2.33 11.22
CA GLN A 526 23.73 -1.50 12.33
C GLN A 526 23.90 -2.31 13.63
N ILE A 527 22.97 -3.22 13.92
CA ILE A 527 23.04 -4.13 15.08
C ILE A 527 24.19 -5.12 14.94
N ALA A 528 24.37 -5.71 13.75
CA ALA A 528 25.40 -6.70 13.48
C ALA A 528 26.82 -6.11 13.58
N THR A 529 27.00 -4.86 13.14
CA THR A 529 28.31 -4.18 13.11
C THR A 529 28.65 -3.42 14.40
N THR A 530 27.75 -3.40 15.39
CA THR A 530 27.95 -2.66 16.65
C THR A 530 27.96 -3.62 17.86
N PRO A 531 29.14 -4.14 18.27
CA PRO A 531 29.26 -5.12 19.36
C PRO A 531 28.67 -4.68 20.70
N GLN A 532 28.61 -3.36 20.95
CA GLN A 532 28.05 -2.77 22.17
C GLN A 532 26.57 -3.14 22.35
N ILE A 533 25.76 -3.07 21.27
CA ILE A 533 24.34 -3.43 21.30
C ILE A 533 24.19 -4.91 21.71
N GLN A 534 24.98 -5.78 21.07
CA GLN A 534 24.92 -7.22 21.34
C GLN A 534 25.34 -7.56 22.77
N THR A 535 26.35 -6.85 23.28
CA THR A 535 26.82 -7.02 24.66
C THR A 535 25.75 -6.58 25.63
N TRP A 536 25.17 -5.39 25.43
CA TRP A 536 24.13 -4.83 26.27
C TRP A 536 22.89 -5.72 26.36
N VAL A 537 22.43 -6.26 25.22
CA VAL A 537 21.28 -7.18 25.17
C VAL A 537 21.55 -8.47 25.94
N ARG A 538 22.78 -9.00 25.87
CA ARG A 538 23.18 -10.21 26.60
C ARG A 538 23.32 -9.98 28.11
N THR A 539 23.84 -8.82 28.52
CA THR A 539 24.03 -8.48 29.94
C THR A 539 22.74 -8.04 30.61
N ASN A 540 21.76 -7.54 29.85
CA ASN A 540 20.49 -7.02 30.36
C ASN A 540 19.26 -7.78 29.80
N PRO A 541 19.14 -9.12 29.95
CA PRO A 541 18.12 -9.92 29.27
C PRO A 541 16.68 -9.57 29.65
N ASN A 542 16.45 -9.12 30.89
CA ASN A 542 15.12 -8.80 31.42
C ASN A 542 14.80 -7.29 31.39
N HIS A 543 15.70 -6.45 30.86
CA HIS A 543 15.46 -5.01 30.80
C HIS A 543 14.30 -4.72 29.81
N PRO A 544 13.38 -3.79 30.11
CA PRO A 544 12.23 -3.49 29.24
C PRO A 544 12.62 -3.21 27.78
N GLN A 545 13.72 -2.48 27.57
CA GLN A 545 14.25 -2.23 26.22
C GLN A 545 14.73 -3.50 25.51
N THR A 546 15.33 -4.48 26.20
CA THR A 546 15.72 -5.77 25.59
C THR A 546 14.49 -6.54 25.12
N LEU A 547 13.45 -6.61 25.95
CA LEU A 547 12.19 -7.28 25.61
C LEU A 547 11.51 -6.61 24.41
N ARG A 548 11.45 -5.27 24.42
CA ARG A 548 10.93 -4.46 23.30
C ARG A 548 11.75 -4.67 22.02
N PHE A 549 13.07 -4.78 22.14
CA PHE A 549 13.96 -5.03 21.02
C PHE A 549 13.78 -6.43 20.43
N GLN A 550 13.50 -7.45 21.25
CA GLN A 550 13.14 -8.79 20.77
C GLN A 550 11.86 -8.74 19.92
N GLN A 551 10.83 -7.99 20.35
CA GLN A 551 9.61 -7.78 19.56
C GLN A 551 9.91 -7.09 18.21
N LEU A 552 10.82 -6.11 18.17
CA LEU A 552 11.25 -5.48 16.91
C LEU A 552 11.91 -6.50 15.96
N VAL A 553 12.74 -7.41 16.49
CA VAL A 553 13.37 -8.47 15.69
C VAL A 553 12.34 -9.45 15.14
N GLU A 554 11.37 -9.88 15.96
CA GLU A 554 10.28 -10.78 15.54
C GLU A 554 9.36 -10.13 14.48
N LEU A 555 9.05 -8.84 14.65
CA LEU A 555 8.34 -8.06 13.66
C LEU A 555 9.13 -7.99 12.35
N GLY A 556 10.43 -7.66 12.42
CA GLY A 556 11.30 -7.58 11.23
C GLY A 556 11.32 -8.88 10.44
N GLN A 557 11.39 -10.04 11.11
CA GLN A 557 11.32 -11.35 10.46
C GLN A 557 9.95 -11.61 9.80
N SER A 558 8.87 -11.15 10.42
CA SER A 558 7.51 -11.31 9.89
C SER A 558 7.28 -10.41 8.66
N LEU A 559 7.76 -9.17 8.70
CA LEU A 559 7.69 -8.22 7.60
C LEU A 559 8.55 -8.69 6.41
N GLU A 560 9.77 -9.20 6.64
CA GLU A 560 10.60 -9.76 5.56
C GLU A 560 9.94 -10.94 4.86
N GLN A 561 9.29 -11.84 5.62
CA GLN A 561 8.54 -12.96 5.05
C GLN A 561 7.38 -12.47 4.18
N GLN A 562 6.77 -11.33 4.52
CA GLN A 562 5.71 -10.71 3.71
C GLN A 562 6.24 -10.04 2.45
N LEU A 563 7.40 -9.37 2.55
CA LEU A 563 8.03 -8.61 1.47
C LEU A 563 8.71 -9.52 0.44
N ALA A 564 9.21 -10.69 0.88
CA ALA A 564 9.82 -11.72 0.05
C ALA A 564 9.11 -13.08 0.24
N PRO A 565 7.84 -13.23 -0.22
CA PRO A 565 7.00 -14.39 0.08
C PRO A 565 7.55 -15.73 -0.43
N LEU A 566 8.40 -15.72 -1.46
CA LEU A 566 9.06 -16.93 -1.97
C LEU A 566 10.44 -17.19 -1.34
N GLY A 567 10.86 -16.37 -0.36
CA GLY A 567 12.23 -16.35 0.16
C GLY A 567 13.26 -15.79 -0.83
N ILE A 568 12.80 -15.31 -1.99
CA ILE A 568 13.62 -14.70 -3.03
C ILE A 568 13.36 -13.21 -2.99
N VAL A 569 14.37 -12.44 -2.61
CA VAL A 569 14.34 -10.97 -2.71
C VAL A 569 14.68 -10.59 -4.14
N ARG A 570 13.98 -9.62 -4.72
CA ARG A 570 14.28 -9.15 -6.08
C ARG A 570 15.72 -8.63 -6.17
N ALA A 571 16.35 -8.87 -7.32
CA ALA A 571 17.74 -8.47 -7.54
C ALA A 571 17.92 -6.94 -7.50
N ASP A 572 16.95 -6.17 -8.01
CA ASP A 572 16.95 -4.70 -7.90
C ASP A 572 16.81 -4.23 -6.46
N TRP A 573 15.99 -4.89 -5.64
CA TRP A 573 15.89 -4.59 -4.22
C TRP A 573 17.18 -4.86 -3.48
N GLN A 574 17.84 -6.01 -3.70
CA GLN A 574 19.11 -6.35 -3.03
C GLN A 574 20.25 -5.40 -3.43
N SER A 575 20.42 -5.16 -4.73
CA SER A 575 21.49 -4.29 -5.26
C SER A 575 21.33 -2.83 -4.84
N GLN A 576 20.09 -2.34 -4.71
CA GLN A 576 19.82 -0.99 -4.26
C GLN A 576 19.84 -0.89 -2.73
N ALA A 577 19.38 -1.89 -1.98
CA ALA A 577 19.34 -1.83 -0.52
C ALA A 577 20.73 -1.60 0.11
N GLY A 578 21.80 -2.15 -0.47
CA GLY A 578 23.17 -1.87 -0.01
C GLY A 578 23.68 -0.45 -0.31
N ILE A 579 23.14 0.21 -1.35
CA ILE A 579 23.40 1.62 -1.68
C ILE A 579 22.55 2.52 -0.77
N LEU A 580 21.29 2.17 -0.58
CA LEU A 580 20.28 2.87 0.21
C LEU A 580 20.58 2.83 1.72
N ALA A 581 21.10 1.71 2.23
CA ALA A 581 21.50 1.52 3.63
C ALA A 581 22.92 2.03 3.94
N GLY A 582 23.61 2.67 2.99
CA GLY A 582 24.96 3.20 3.21
C GLY A 582 26.05 2.14 3.45
N THR A 583 25.76 0.86 3.21
CA THR A 583 26.68 -0.26 3.52
C THR A 583 27.68 -0.58 2.41
N GLY A 584 27.68 0.20 1.32
CA GLY A 584 28.79 0.27 0.37
C GLY A 584 29.25 -1.07 -0.22
N ILE A 585 28.42 -1.72 -1.05
CA ILE A 585 28.88 -2.78 -1.98
C ILE A 585 28.12 -2.64 -3.30
N GLY A 586 28.43 -1.60 -4.08
CA GLY A 586 27.91 -1.43 -5.43
C GLY A 586 28.83 -0.52 -6.24
N LYS A 587 29.61 -1.09 -7.17
CA LYS A 587 30.42 -0.33 -8.14
C LYS A 587 29.58 0.30 -9.27
N THR A 588 28.25 0.14 -9.21
CA THR A 588 27.30 0.59 -10.25
C THR A 588 26.38 1.65 -9.68
N THR A 589 26.50 2.87 -10.20
CA THR A 589 25.62 4.02 -9.93
C THR A 589 24.31 3.98 -10.73
N ALA A 590 24.17 3.04 -11.66
CA ALA A 590 22.97 2.90 -12.49
C ALA A 590 21.87 2.15 -11.73
N ALA A 591 20.70 2.76 -11.60
CA ALA A 591 19.50 2.11 -11.07
C ALA A 591 19.08 0.94 -11.97
N PHE A 592 19.33 -0.29 -11.54
CA PHE A 592 18.79 -1.48 -12.19
C PHE A 592 17.36 -1.69 -11.72
N GLN A 593 16.38 -1.74 -12.65
CA GLN A 593 15.00 -2.14 -12.36
C GLN A 593 14.73 -3.50 -12.98
N ASP A 594 14.36 -4.50 -12.19
CA ASP A 594 13.94 -5.80 -12.71
C ASP A 594 12.48 -5.72 -13.17
N ARG A 595 12.29 -5.63 -14.50
CA ARG A 595 10.96 -5.57 -15.12
C ARG A 595 10.44 -6.93 -15.58
N SER A 596 11.09 -8.02 -15.16
CA SER A 596 10.72 -9.37 -15.58
C SER A 596 9.40 -9.84 -14.95
N ILE A 597 8.75 -10.81 -15.59
CA ILE A 597 7.61 -11.53 -14.99
C ILE A 597 7.98 -12.22 -13.68
N TRP A 598 9.26 -12.56 -13.49
CA TRP A 598 9.78 -13.17 -12.27
C TRP A 598 9.76 -12.19 -11.10
N ALA A 599 10.08 -10.91 -11.33
CA ALA A 599 9.98 -9.86 -10.32
C ALA A 599 8.55 -9.72 -9.76
N GLY A 600 7.55 -9.85 -10.64
CA GLY A 600 6.15 -9.87 -10.23
C GLY A 600 5.79 -11.09 -9.37
N LEU A 601 6.23 -12.29 -9.76
CA LEU A 601 5.96 -13.51 -9.00
C LEU A 601 6.65 -13.51 -7.62
N THR A 602 7.87 -13.00 -7.51
CA THR A 602 8.62 -12.97 -6.24
C THR A 602 8.11 -11.92 -5.26
N THR A 603 7.35 -10.92 -5.72
CA THR A 603 6.78 -9.84 -4.88
C THR A 603 5.26 -9.71 -5.00
N TRP A 604 4.56 -10.79 -5.35
CA TRP A 604 3.12 -10.75 -5.64
C TRP A 604 2.27 -10.14 -4.51
N ARG A 605 2.70 -10.30 -3.25
CA ARG A 605 2.04 -9.76 -2.07
C ARG A 605 2.12 -8.23 -1.95
N THR A 606 3.05 -7.60 -2.65
CA THR A 606 3.24 -6.14 -2.66
C THR A 606 2.88 -5.52 -4.00
N ILE A 607 2.33 -6.27 -4.96
CA ILE A 607 1.85 -5.72 -6.24
C ILE A 607 0.54 -4.93 -6.08
N MET A 608 -0.35 -5.42 -5.22
CA MET A 608 -1.69 -4.87 -5.09
C MET A 608 -1.78 -4.00 -3.83
N PRO A 609 -2.10 -2.70 -3.95
CA PRO A 609 -2.23 -1.78 -2.81
C PRO A 609 -3.10 -2.33 -1.68
N ARG A 610 -4.25 -2.90 -2.05
CA ARG A 610 -5.18 -3.48 -1.08
C ARG A 610 -4.59 -4.63 -0.27
N LEU A 611 -3.85 -5.53 -0.92
CA LEU A 611 -3.27 -6.69 -0.27
C LEU A 611 -2.14 -6.26 0.68
N ALA A 612 -1.26 -5.37 0.23
CA ALA A 612 -0.15 -4.87 1.06
C ALA A 612 -0.66 -4.13 2.30
N HIS A 613 -1.65 -3.25 2.14
CA HIS A 613 -2.28 -2.53 3.24
C HIS A 613 -2.84 -3.48 4.31
N ASP A 614 -3.65 -4.45 3.89
CA ASP A 614 -4.32 -5.36 4.82
C ASP A 614 -3.34 -6.34 5.49
N ASP A 615 -2.37 -6.87 4.76
CA ASP A 615 -1.39 -7.82 5.30
C ASP A 615 -0.41 -7.13 6.28
N LEU A 616 0.07 -5.93 5.96
CA LEU A 616 0.94 -5.18 6.89
C LEU A 616 0.19 -4.83 8.18
N ALA A 617 -1.05 -4.33 8.08
CA ALA A 617 -1.89 -4.09 9.26
C ALA A 617 -2.14 -5.38 10.05
N ALA A 618 -2.43 -6.50 9.38
CA ALA A 618 -2.62 -7.78 10.06
C ALA A 618 -1.36 -8.25 10.80
N ILE A 619 -0.16 -8.08 10.22
CA ILE A 619 1.11 -8.43 10.87
C ILE A 619 1.29 -7.60 12.14
N PHE A 620 1.18 -6.27 12.06
CA PHE A 620 1.34 -5.41 13.24
C PHE A 620 0.31 -5.73 14.33
N LEU A 621 -0.95 -6.02 13.97
CA LEU A 621 -1.98 -6.34 14.96
C LEU A 621 -1.65 -7.64 15.71
N LYS A 622 -1.17 -8.67 15.01
CA LYS A 622 -0.71 -9.95 15.59
C LYS A 622 0.50 -9.79 16.50
N HIS A 623 1.34 -8.78 16.24
CA HIS A 623 2.46 -8.41 17.11
C HIS A 623 2.04 -7.55 18.32
N GLY A 624 0.74 -7.31 18.50
CA GLY A 624 0.22 -6.57 19.64
C GLY A 624 0.10 -5.06 19.43
N ALA A 625 0.24 -4.57 18.19
CA ALA A 625 0.06 -3.14 17.91
C ALA A 625 -1.38 -2.68 18.12
N ILE A 626 -1.54 -1.45 18.60
CA ILE A 626 -2.83 -0.76 18.67
C ILE A 626 -3.00 0.06 17.39
N MET A 627 -4.20 0.07 16.81
CA MET A 627 -4.44 0.76 15.54
C MET A 627 -5.63 1.70 15.59
N GLN A 628 -5.44 2.93 15.14
CA GLN A 628 -6.53 3.87 14.89
C GLN A 628 -6.80 3.92 13.38
N VAL A 629 -7.99 3.51 12.96
CA VAL A 629 -8.41 3.57 11.55
C VAL A 629 -9.22 4.83 11.33
N LEU A 630 -8.83 5.64 10.34
CA LEU A 630 -9.51 6.85 9.90
C LEU A 630 -10.08 6.62 8.50
N ARG A 631 -11.41 6.59 8.38
CA ARG A 631 -12.10 6.24 7.14
C ARG A 631 -12.93 7.42 6.63
N THR A 632 -12.78 7.77 5.36
CA THR A 632 -13.64 8.74 4.66
C THR A 632 -14.21 8.13 3.39
N ASN A 633 -15.42 8.52 2.99
CA ASN A 633 -16.06 8.05 1.76
C ASN A 633 -16.61 9.23 0.96
N GLN A 634 -15.77 9.87 0.12
CA GLN A 634 -16.18 11.04 -0.69
C GLN A 634 -16.85 12.12 0.17
N VAL A 635 -16.04 12.79 0.98
CA VAL A 635 -16.46 13.75 2.00
C VAL A 635 -16.20 15.18 1.50
N GLY A 636 -17.08 16.12 1.84
CA GLY A 636 -17.05 17.49 1.33
C GLY A 636 -18.44 17.89 0.86
N GLY A 637 -18.52 18.72 -0.19
CA GLY A 637 -19.78 18.92 -0.91
C GLY A 637 -20.16 17.69 -1.74
N TRP A 638 -21.45 17.56 -2.00
CA TRP A 638 -22.06 16.43 -2.67
C TRP A 638 -21.82 16.48 -4.18
N GLU A 639 -21.35 15.38 -4.78
CA GLU A 639 -21.28 15.22 -6.24
C GLU A 639 -22.11 14.00 -6.66
N PRO A 640 -23.32 14.16 -7.21
CA PRO A 640 -24.22 13.03 -7.47
C PRO A 640 -23.74 12.05 -8.54
N ASN A 641 -22.83 12.45 -9.44
CA ASN A 641 -22.42 11.63 -10.59
C ASN A 641 -21.30 10.63 -10.29
N ILE A 642 -20.69 10.70 -9.11
CA ILE A 642 -19.66 9.75 -8.67
C ILE A 642 -20.12 8.93 -7.47
N THR A 643 -19.58 7.73 -7.30
CA THR A 643 -19.79 6.92 -6.10
C THR A 643 -18.47 6.36 -5.59
N PRO A 644 -18.29 6.16 -4.27
CA PRO A 644 -17.06 5.59 -3.77
C PRO A 644 -17.06 4.07 -4.02
N ILE A 645 -15.95 3.53 -4.55
CA ILE A 645 -15.77 2.09 -4.74
C ILE A 645 -14.60 1.59 -3.89
N ALA A 646 -14.78 0.49 -3.16
CA ALA A 646 -13.71 -0.11 -2.38
C ALA A 646 -12.54 -0.60 -3.27
N PRO A 647 -11.28 -0.44 -2.83
CA PRO A 647 -10.14 -1.07 -3.48
C PRO A 647 -10.22 -2.59 -3.31
N THR A 648 -9.81 -3.31 -4.35
CA THR A 648 -9.86 -4.76 -4.42
C THR A 648 -8.48 -5.35 -4.67
N VAL A 649 -8.31 -6.62 -4.30
CA VAL A 649 -7.22 -7.43 -4.85
C VAL A 649 -7.48 -7.75 -6.33
N LEU A 650 -6.51 -8.37 -7.01
CA LEU A 650 -6.61 -8.75 -8.42
C LEU A 650 -7.85 -9.59 -8.71
N LEU A 651 -8.62 -9.22 -9.74
CA LEU A 651 -9.91 -9.80 -10.14
C LEU A 651 -11.03 -9.69 -9.09
N GLY A 652 -10.86 -8.84 -8.08
CA GLY A 652 -11.77 -8.77 -6.94
C GLY A 652 -13.18 -8.27 -7.26
N GLN A 653 -13.42 -7.68 -8.44
CA GLN A 653 -14.78 -7.33 -8.87
C GLN A 653 -15.57 -8.53 -9.41
N VAL A 654 -14.92 -9.65 -9.76
CA VAL A 654 -15.62 -10.87 -10.20
C VAL A 654 -16.19 -11.60 -8.98
N LYS A 655 -17.41 -11.23 -8.60
CA LYS A 655 -18.10 -11.76 -7.43
C LYS A 655 -19.15 -12.81 -7.80
N ILE A 656 -19.39 -13.77 -6.91
CA ILE A 656 -20.57 -14.64 -6.99
C ILE A 656 -21.82 -13.76 -6.75
N PRO A 657 -22.86 -13.85 -7.61
CA PRO A 657 -24.08 -13.05 -7.47
C PRO A 657 -24.63 -13.05 -6.03
N PHE A 658 -25.02 -11.88 -5.54
CA PHE A 658 -25.58 -11.66 -4.20
C PHE A 658 -24.61 -11.93 -3.02
N THR A 659 -23.32 -12.11 -3.28
CA THR A 659 -22.29 -12.30 -2.24
C THR A 659 -21.12 -11.32 -2.43
N ASN A 660 -20.24 -11.23 -1.42
CA ASN A 660 -18.97 -10.53 -1.54
C ASN A 660 -17.79 -11.45 -1.89
N ILE A 661 -18.07 -12.70 -2.26
CA ILE A 661 -17.04 -13.71 -2.52
C ILE A 661 -16.51 -13.53 -3.94
N SER A 662 -15.20 -13.30 -4.06
CA SER A 662 -14.50 -13.19 -5.35
C SER A 662 -13.66 -14.46 -5.61
N PRO A 663 -14.27 -15.53 -6.17
CA PRO A 663 -13.65 -16.86 -6.21
C PRO A 663 -12.32 -16.88 -6.98
N LEU A 664 -12.22 -16.16 -8.10
CA LEU A 664 -10.98 -16.11 -8.88
C LEU A 664 -9.83 -15.49 -8.09
N SER A 665 -10.08 -14.42 -7.36
CA SER A 665 -9.09 -13.78 -6.49
C SER A 665 -8.65 -14.70 -5.36
N ILE A 666 -9.59 -15.39 -4.72
CA ILE A 666 -9.31 -16.34 -3.64
C ILE A 666 -8.44 -17.49 -4.15
N LEU A 667 -8.83 -18.11 -5.26
CA LEU A 667 -8.07 -19.21 -5.86
C LEU A 667 -6.67 -18.78 -6.28
N LEU A 668 -6.54 -17.60 -6.90
CA LEU A 668 -5.25 -17.07 -7.31
C LEU A 668 -4.35 -16.81 -6.10
N ASN A 669 -4.84 -16.11 -5.08
CA ASN A 669 -4.07 -15.79 -3.88
C ASN A 669 -3.64 -17.05 -3.12
N ARG A 670 -4.53 -18.03 -2.95
CA ARG A 670 -4.19 -19.31 -2.31
C ARG A 670 -3.11 -20.07 -3.08
N THR A 671 -3.24 -20.10 -4.40
CA THR A 671 -2.24 -20.74 -5.27
C THR A 671 -0.89 -20.05 -5.10
N LEU A 672 -0.82 -18.73 -5.30
CA LEU A 672 0.43 -17.98 -5.19
C LEU A 672 1.06 -18.07 -3.79
N ALA A 673 0.25 -18.01 -2.73
CA ALA A 673 0.73 -18.17 -1.36
C ALA A 673 1.34 -19.55 -1.11
N SER A 674 0.73 -20.60 -1.67
CA SER A 674 1.21 -21.97 -1.49
C SER A 674 2.48 -22.32 -2.26
N LEU A 675 2.90 -21.48 -3.22
CA LEU A 675 4.14 -21.66 -3.98
C LEU A 675 5.39 -21.18 -3.22
N ALA A 676 5.25 -20.75 -1.97
CA ALA A 676 6.38 -20.42 -1.12
C ALA A 676 7.35 -21.62 -1.01
N VAL A 677 8.66 -21.32 -1.16
CA VAL A 677 9.72 -22.32 -1.10
C VAL A 677 9.83 -22.88 0.33
N PRO A 678 9.81 -24.22 0.53
CA PRO A 678 9.93 -24.81 1.85
C PRO A 678 11.24 -24.44 2.56
N ARG A 679 11.14 -24.04 3.81
CA ARG A 679 12.28 -23.78 4.71
C ARG A 679 12.81 -25.10 5.29
N LEU A 680 14.00 -25.07 5.90
CA LEU A 680 14.60 -26.24 6.57
C LEU A 680 13.65 -26.92 7.56
N LYS A 681 12.90 -26.14 8.35
CA LYS A 681 11.91 -26.68 9.30
C LYS A 681 10.74 -27.40 8.61
N ASP A 682 10.37 -27.00 7.38
CA ASP A 682 9.25 -27.59 6.66
C ASP A 682 9.63 -28.99 6.14
N TRP A 683 10.91 -29.22 5.83
CA TRP A 683 11.44 -30.55 5.54
C TRP A 683 11.40 -31.49 6.74
N PHE A 684 11.62 -30.96 7.95
CA PHE A 684 11.44 -31.74 9.18
C PHE A 684 9.98 -32.18 9.36
N VAL A 685 9.02 -31.31 9.03
CA VAL A 685 7.58 -31.67 9.02
C VAL A 685 7.31 -32.84 8.07
N VAL A 686 7.88 -32.84 6.86
CA VAL A 686 7.75 -33.97 5.91
C VAL A 686 8.20 -35.28 6.52
N VAL A 687 9.39 -35.32 7.11
CA VAL A 687 9.97 -36.54 7.69
C VAL A 687 9.10 -37.06 8.84
N VAL A 688 8.76 -36.19 9.78
CA VAL A 688 7.95 -36.57 10.96
C VAL A 688 6.57 -37.09 10.52
N LEU A 689 5.90 -36.41 9.61
CA LEU A 689 4.57 -36.80 9.16
C LEU A 689 4.58 -38.08 8.33
N LEU A 690 5.63 -38.34 7.53
CA LEU A 690 5.79 -39.63 6.84
C LEU A 690 6.03 -40.78 7.83
N ILE A 691 6.78 -40.55 8.91
CA ILE A 691 6.98 -41.54 9.98
C ILE A 691 5.65 -41.84 10.67
N ILE A 692 4.92 -40.81 11.11
CA ILE A 692 3.60 -40.96 11.73
C ILE A 692 2.65 -41.71 10.79
N TYR A 693 2.62 -41.33 9.51
CA TYR A 693 1.80 -42.02 8.52
C TYR A 693 2.16 -43.51 8.44
N SER A 694 3.45 -43.83 8.33
CA SER A 694 3.94 -45.21 8.16
C SER A 694 3.65 -46.09 9.36
N ILE A 695 3.83 -45.58 10.58
CA ILE A 695 3.59 -46.32 11.84
C ILE A 695 2.13 -46.79 11.95
N ILE A 696 1.19 -46.05 11.37
CA ILE A 696 -0.23 -46.41 11.41
C ILE A 696 -0.64 -47.17 10.15
N ALA A 697 -0.26 -46.68 8.96
CA ALA A 697 -0.70 -47.20 7.68
C ALA A 697 -0.18 -48.62 7.41
N ILE A 698 1.08 -48.91 7.77
CA ILE A 698 1.69 -50.22 7.50
C ILE A 698 1.03 -51.32 8.35
N PRO A 699 0.95 -51.21 9.70
CA PRO A 699 0.31 -52.24 10.50
C PRO A 699 -1.18 -52.42 10.17
N TYR A 700 -1.90 -51.32 9.94
CA TYR A 700 -3.31 -51.37 9.57
C TYR A 700 -3.51 -52.05 8.21
N GLY A 701 -2.71 -51.67 7.22
CA GLY A 701 -2.74 -52.26 5.88
C GLY A 701 -2.39 -53.75 5.88
N TRP A 702 -1.43 -54.19 6.69
CA TRP A 702 -1.11 -55.62 6.86
C TRP A 702 -2.21 -56.39 7.59
N LYS A 703 -2.73 -55.85 8.69
CA LYS A 703 -3.80 -56.50 9.48
C LYS A 703 -5.01 -56.87 8.63
N PHE A 704 -5.38 -56.01 7.68
CA PHE A 704 -6.52 -56.24 6.78
C PHE A 704 -6.12 -56.77 5.39
N GLY A 705 -4.87 -57.19 5.20
CA GLY A 705 -4.38 -57.79 3.95
C GLY A 705 -4.38 -56.83 2.74
N PHE A 706 -4.51 -55.52 2.97
CA PHE A 706 -4.50 -54.52 1.92
C PHE A 706 -3.08 -54.24 1.43
N LEU A 707 -2.11 -54.08 2.32
CA LEU A 707 -0.70 -53.92 1.92
C LEU A 707 -0.03 -55.29 1.89
N GLN A 708 0.76 -55.56 0.86
CA GLN A 708 1.57 -56.77 0.74
C GLN A 708 2.92 -56.39 0.14
N ILE A 709 4.03 -56.85 0.72
CA ILE A 709 5.36 -56.55 0.17
C ILE A 709 5.50 -57.28 -1.16
N GLU A 710 5.41 -56.53 -2.24
CA GLU A 710 5.43 -57.00 -3.62
C GLU A 710 6.01 -55.88 -4.48
N VAL A 711 7.28 -56.02 -4.85
CA VAL A 711 7.97 -55.02 -5.67
C VAL A 711 7.57 -55.21 -7.13
N TRP A 712 7.01 -54.17 -7.74
CA TRP A 712 6.55 -54.21 -9.13
C TRP A 712 7.68 -54.59 -10.10
N SER A 713 7.50 -55.69 -10.82
CA SER A 713 8.48 -56.29 -11.74
C SER A 713 8.51 -55.63 -13.13
N ALA A 714 8.55 -54.30 -13.17
CA ALA A 714 8.64 -53.52 -14.41
C ALA A 714 10.06 -53.01 -14.68
N SER A 715 10.30 -52.58 -15.92
CA SER A 715 11.56 -51.93 -16.31
C SER A 715 11.79 -50.64 -15.52
N TRP A 716 13.05 -50.22 -15.39
CA TRP A 716 13.38 -48.97 -14.72
C TRP A 716 12.72 -47.76 -15.39
N ILE A 717 12.59 -47.78 -16.73
CA ILE A 717 11.91 -46.73 -17.50
C ILE A 717 10.43 -46.64 -17.10
N ASP A 718 9.74 -47.78 -17.00
CA ASP A 718 8.32 -47.80 -16.61
C ASP A 718 8.11 -47.33 -15.18
N LYS A 719 9.03 -47.69 -14.27
CA LYS A 719 9.04 -47.18 -12.88
C LYS A 719 9.23 -45.67 -12.87
N CYS A 720 10.20 -45.13 -13.60
CA CYS A 720 10.44 -43.68 -13.71
C CYS A 720 9.22 -42.95 -14.31
N LEU A 721 8.60 -43.51 -15.34
CA LEU A 721 7.38 -42.94 -15.93
C LEU A 721 6.20 -42.97 -14.96
N LEU A 722 6.03 -44.04 -14.17
CA LEU A 722 5.00 -44.12 -13.14
C LEU A 722 5.24 -43.06 -12.05
N ILE A 723 6.47 -42.96 -11.56
CA ILE A 723 6.89 -41.97 -10.56
C ILE A 723 6.56 -40.56 -11.06
N LEU A 724 6.95 -40.21 -12.28
CA LEU A 724 6.67 -38.90 -12.87
C LEU A 724 5.16 -38.67 -13.06
N ARG A 725 4.41 -39.69 -13.51
CA ARG A 725 2.95 -39.59 -13.67
C ARG A 725 2.26 -39.33 -12.33
N CYS A 726 2.64 -40.06 -11.29
CA CYS A 726 2.06 -39.91 -9.95
C CYS A 726 2.31 -38.51 -9.36
N LEU A 727 3.39 -37.84 -9.77
CA LEU A 727 3.66 -36.46 -9.36
C LEU A 727 2.59 -35.51 -9.90
N PHE A 728 2.24 -35.60 -11.18
CA PHE A 728 1.21 -34.74 -11.77
C PHE A 728 -0.21 -35.20 -11.43
N LEU A 729 -0.46 -36.52 -11.45
CA LEU A 729 -1.74 -37.13 -11.12
C LEU A 729 -1.48 -38.49 -10.44
N PRO A 730 -1.77 -38.63 -9.13
CA PRO A 730 -2.67 -37.77 -8.35
C PRO A 730 -2.04 -36.52 -7.70
N ALA A 731 -0.76 -36.52 -7.35
CA ALA A 731 -0.26 -35.66 -6.26
C ALA A 731 -0.51 -34.14 -6.45
N ILE A 732 0.00 -33.52 -7.52
CA ILE A 732 -0.17 -32.06 -7.74
C ILE A 732 -1.64 -31.69 -7.91
N ILE A 733 -2.39 -32.39 -8.76
CA ILE A 733 -3.77 -32.02 -9.09
C ILE A 733 -4.70 -32.17 -7.87
N GLU A 734 -4.58 -33.28 -7.13
CA GLU A 734 -5.42 -33.52 -5.97
C GLU A 734 -5.08 -32.56 -4.83
N GLU A 735 -3.79 -32.35 -4.52
CA GLU A 735 -3.42 -31.41 -3.46
C GLU A 735 -3.77 -29.97 -3.81
N LEU A 736 -3.66 -29.56 -5.08
CA LEU A 736 -4.12 -28.25 -5.53
C LEU A 736 -5.63 -28.08 -5.32
N PHE A 737 -6.43 -29.08 -5.68
CA PHE A 737 -7.88 -28.98 -5.52
C PHE A 737 -8.30 -29.05 -4.04
N PHE A 738 -7.90 -30.09 -3.32
CA PHE A 738 -8.41 -30.34 -1.98
C PHE A 738 -7.75 -29.46 -0.92
N ARG A 739 -6.45 -29.15 -1.03
CA ARG A 739 -5.72 -28.46 0.05
C ARG A 739 -5.46 -27.00 -0.26
N ILE A 740 -5.43 -26.59 -1.53
CA ILE A 740 -5.25 -25.17 -1.88
C ILE A 740 -6.58 -24.50 -2.21
N PHE A 741 -7.40 -25.07 -3.10
CA PHE A 741 -8.62 -24.38 -3.52
C PHE A 741 -9.69 -24.37 -2.44
N LEU A 742 -9.92 -25.52 -1.79
CA LEU A 742 -10.98 -25.66 -0.79
C LEU A 742 -10.58 -25.14 0.60
N LEU A 743 -9.32 -25.28 1.00
CA LEU A 743 -8.88 -24.83 2.32
C LEU A 743 -8.30 -23.42 2.27
N PRO A 744 -8.67 -22.53 3.21
CA PRO A 744 -7.97 -21.27 3.40
C PRO A 744 -6.49 -21.52 3.72
N HIS A 745 -5.61 -20.74 3.10
CA HIS A 745 -4.18 -20.78 3.40
C HIS A 745 -3.96 -20.39 4.88
N PRO A 746 -2.92 -20.90 5.58
CA PRO A 746 -2.69 -20.58 7.00
C PRO A 746 -2.63 -19.07 7.32
N SER A 747 -2.18 -18.24 6.37
CA SER A 747 -2.20 -16.78 6.53
C SER A 747 -3.62 -16.16 6.48
N GLU A 748 -4.59 -16.84 5.88
CA GLU A 748 -5.99 -16.42 5.82
C GLU A 748 -6.76 -16.76 7.11
N ILE A 749 -6.21 -17.61 7.99
CA ILE A 749 -6.91 -18.03 9.21
C ILE A 749 -7.16 -16.82 10.12
N ASN A 750 -8.43 -16.46 10.25
CA ASN A 750 -8.96 -15.52 11.23
C ASN A 750 -9.79 -16.26 12.29
N ASN A 751 -10.50 -17.32 11.89
CA ASN A 751 -11.35 -18.13 12.75
C ASN A 751 -10.99 -19.62 12.58
N TRP A 752 -10.53 -20.26 13.66
CA TRP A 752 -10.14 -21.67 13.64
C TRP A 752 -11.32 -22.62 13.46
N LEU A 753 -12.50 -22.29 13.99
CA LEU A 753 -13.70 -23.11 13.82
C LEU A 753 -14.12 -23.16 12.35
N GLN A 754 -14.21 -22.00 11.69
CA GLN A 754 -14.53 -21.92 10.26
C GLN A 754 -13.50 -22.68 9.42
N TRP A 755 -12.21 -22.53 9.75
CA TRP A 755 -11.16 -23.26 9.06
C TRP A 755 -11.29 -24.78 9.25
N SER A 756 -11.56 -25.25 10.48
CA SER A 756 -11.76 -26.67 10.78
C SER A 756 -12.99 -27.25 10.05
N LEU A 757 -14.07 -26.48 9.91
CA LEU A 757 -15.23 -26.90 9.12
C LEU A 757 -14.85 -27.11 7.64
N TRP A 758 -14.07 -26.20 7.05
CA TRP A 758 -13.55 -26.38 5.70
C TRP A 758 -12.59 -27.57 5.59
N ALA A 759 -11.75 -27.81 6.60
CA ALA A 759 -10.88 -28.97 6.69
C ALA A 759 -11.67 -30.29 6.64
N ILE A 760 -12.76 -30.38 7.40
CA ILE A 760 -13.66 -31.54 7.41
C ILE A 760 -14.33 -31.71 6.04
N VAL A 761 -14.89 -30.63 5.47
CA VAL A 761 -15.54 -30.68 4.15
C VAL A 761 -14.56 -31.13 3.06
N SER A 762 -13.35 -30.57 3.03
CA SER A 762 -12.32 -30.96 2.06
C SER A 762 -11.92 -32.43 2.23
N LEU A 763 -11.73 -32.90 3.46
CA LEU A 763 -11.40 -34.29 3.74
C LEU A 763 -12.50 -35.25 3.29
N LEU A 764 -13.77 -34.94 3.56
CA LEU A 764 -14.90 -35.74 3.11
C LEU A 764 -14.99 -35.79 1.58
N LEU A 765 -14.82 -34.65 0.91
CA LEU A 765 -14.79 -34.59 -0.56
C LEU A 765 -13.62 -35.39 -1.15
N PHE A 766 -12.44 -35.33 -0.52
CA PHE A 766 -11.27 -36.12 -0.91
C PHE A 766 -11.52 -37.63 -0.81
N ILE A 767 -12.16 -38.08 0.27
CA ILE A 767 -12.52 -39.50 0.44
C ILE A 767 -13.55 -39.92 -0.61
N LEU A 768 -14.63 -39.13 -0.78
CA LEU A 768 -15.71 -39.42 -1.73
C LEU A 768 -15.27 -39.35 -3.20
N TYR A 769 -14.26 -38.53 -3.51
CA TYR A 769 -13.70 -38.42 -4.85
C TYR A 769 -13.21 -39.78 -5.39
N HIS A 770 -12.62 -40.62 -4.55
CA HIS A 770 -12.05 -41.91 -4.97
C HIS A 770 -13.09 -42.89 -5.55
N PRO A 771 -14.17 -43.27 -4.85
CA PRO A 771 -15.20 -44.16 -5.41
C PRO A 771 -15.95 -43.51 -6.59
N LEU A 772 -16.10 -42.18 -6.60
CA LEU A 772 -16.68 -41.46 -7.74
C LEU A 772 -15.77 -41.53 -8.97
N ASN A 773 -14.47 -41.28 -8.81
CA ASN A 773 -13.46 -41.36 -9.86
C ASN A 773 -13.38 -42.77 -10.44
N ALA A 774 -13.44 -43.80 -9.60
CA ALA A 774 -13.53 -45.19 -10.07
C ALA A 774 -14.80 -45.46 -10.89
N LYS A 775 -15.93 -44.88 -10.50
CA LYS A 775 -17.21 -45.07 -11.22
C LYS A 775 -17.21 -44.36 -12.58
N THR A 776 -16.56 -43.20 -12.70
CA THR A 776 -16.67 -42.33 -13.88
C THR A 776 -15.47 -42.40 -14.82
N PHE A 777 -14.25 -42.17 -14.31
CA PHE A 777 -13.06 -41.94 -15.14
C PHE A 777 -12.04 -43.09 -15.09
N PHE A 778 -12.00 -43.86 -13.99
CA PHE A 778 -11.01 -44.92 -13.77
C PHE A 778 -11.64 -46.23 -13.29
N LYS A 779 -12.43 -46.87 -14.16
CA LYS A 779 -13.15 -48.12 -13.86
C LYS A 779 -12.28 -49.28 -13.37
N ALA A 780 -11.00 -49.32 -13.75
CA ALA A 780 -10.06 -50.31 -13.24
C ALA A 780 -9.86 -50.20 -11.70
N GLY A 781 -10.03 -49.01 -11.14
CA GLY A 781 -9.91 -48.78 -9.69
C GLY A 781 -11.12 -49.20 -8.86
N ILE A 782 -12.24 -49.68 -9.43
CA ILE A 782 -13.48 -49.95 -8.66
C ILE A 782 -13.25 -50.87 -7.46
N SER A 783 -12.53 -51.97 -7.64
CA SER A 783 -12.32 -52.92 -6.53
C SER A 783 -11.43 -52.37 -5.41
N THR A 784 -10.64 -51.34 -5.70
CA THR A 784 -9.71 -50.71 -4.75
C THR A 784 -10.32 -49.47 -4.12
N PHE A 785 -10.92 -48.58 -4.91
CA PHE A 785 -11.44 -47.30 -4.43
C PHE A 785 -12.79 -47.40 -3.70
N TYR A 786 -13.47 -48.56 -3.74
CA TYR A 786 -14.59 -48.88 -2.86
C TYR A 786 -14.18 -49.68 -1.61
N ASN A 787 -12.91 -50.10 -1.52
CA ASN A 787 -12.44 -50.87 -0.38
C ASN A 787 -12.34 -49.98 0.87
N HIS A 788 -12.95 -50.40 1.97
CA HIS A 788 -12.98 -49.63 3.21
C HIS A 788 -11.57 -49.40 3.81
N VAL A 789 -10.65 -50.36 3.69
CA VAL A 789 -9.25 -50.24 4.16
C VAL A 789 -8.52 -49.18 3.35
N PHE A 790 -8.68 -49.19 2.02
CA PHE A 790 -8.15 -48.14 1.15
C PHE A 790 -8.70 -46.78 1.56
N LEU A 791 -10.02 -46.65 1.72
CA LEU A 791 -10.64 -45.37 2.10
C LEU A 791 -10.17 -44.87 3.47
N VAL A 792 -9.93 -45.74 4.45
CA VAL A 792 -9.35 -45.35 5.75
C VAL A 792 -7.91 -44.86 5.59
N LEU A 793 -7.07 -45.57 4.82
CA LEU A 793 -5.68 -45.15 4.56
C LEU A 793 -5.63 -43.83 3.78
N THR A 794 -6.50 -43.67 2.78
CA THR A 794 -6.69 -42.41 2.03
C THR A 794 -7.18 -41.29 2.94
N ALA A 795 -8.15 -41.54 3.81
CA ALA A 795 -8.61 -40.55 4.79
C ALA A 795 -7.45 -40.10 5.68
N PHE A 796 -6.64 -41.05 6.17
CA PHE A 796 -5.50 -40.75 7.01
C PHE A 796 -4.40 -39.99 6.26
N LEU A 797 -4.11 -40.34 5.00
CA LEU A 797 -3.22 -39.54 4.14
C LEU A 797 -3.76 -38.12 3.97
N GLY A 798 -5.07 -37.98 3.77
CA GLY A 798 -5.72 -36.69 3.66
C GLY A 798 -5.61 -35.84 4.92
N ILE A 799 -5.70 -36.45 6.11
CA ILE A 799 -5.46 -35.78 7.40
C ILE A 799 -4.00 -35.33 7.48
N ILE A 800 -3.05 -36.21 7.17
CA ILE A 800 -1.61 -35.90 7.21
C ILE A 800 -1.27 -34.74 6.28
N CYS A 801 -1.75 -34.75 5.03
CA CYS A 801 -1.55 -33.64 4.10
C CYS A 801 -2.23 -32.35 4.57
N THR A 802 -3.39 -32.44 5.21
CA THR A 802 -4.08 -31.26 5.77
C THR A 802 -3.29 -30.66 6.94
N VAL A 803 -2.76 -31.48 7.85
CA VAL A 803 -1.88 -31.05 8.94
C VAL A 803 -0.60 -30.43 8.38
N ALA A 804 0.04 -31.08 7.41
CA ALA A 804 1.22 -30.57 6.73
C ALA A 804 0.96 -29.19 6.08
N TYR A 805 -0.18 -29.03 5.39
CA TYR A 805 -0.58 -27.75 4.80
C TYR A 805 -0.80 -26.68 5.86
N THR A 806 -1.43 -27.03 6.99
CA THR A 806 -1.69 -26.08 8.09
C THR A 806 -0.39 -25.57 8.71
N LEU A 807 0.60 -26.45 8.87
CA LEU A 807 1.89 -26.12 9.50
C LEU A 807 2.82 -25.33 8.57
N THR A 808 2.76 -25.59 7.26
CA THR A 808 3.76 -25.09 6.30
C THR A 808 3.20 -24.10 5.28
N GLY A 809 1.91 -24.18 4.97
CA GLY A 809 1.25 -23.46 3.87
C GLY A 809 1.71 -23.88 2.48
N SER A 810 2.64 -24.84 2.34
CA SER A 810 3.36 -25.08 1.09
C SER A 810 2.76 -26.22 0.27
N LEU A 811 2.56 -25.98 -1.04
CA LEU A 811 2.17 -26.99 -2.02
C LEU A 811 3.24 -28.08 -2.15
N PHE A 812 4.52 -27.70 -2.13
CA PHE A 812 5.62 -28.64 -2.35
C PHE A 812 5.69 -29.70 -1.25
N VAL A 813 5.47 -29.30 0.01
CA VAL A 813 5.46 -30.19 1.18
C VAL A 813 4.36 -31.24 1.05
N ILE A 814 3.12 -30.82 0.77
CA ILE A 814 1.97 -31.73 0.71
C ILE A 814 2.03 -32.64 -0.52
N VAL A 815 2.47 -32.12 -1.66
CA VAL A 815 2.67 -32.91 -2.89
C VAL A 815 3.72 -33.97 -2.67
N LEU A 816 4.84 -33.64 -2.00
CA LEU A 816 5.89 -34.60 -1.72
C LEU A 816 5.40 -35.74 -0.83
N ILE A 817 4.69 -35.42 0.27
CA ILE A 817 4.14 -36.44 1.18
C ILE A 817 3.18 -37.37 0.43
N HIS A 818 2.21 -36.80 -0.28
CA HIS A 818 1.23 -37.57 -1.05
C HIS A 818 1.94 -38.43 -2.11
N TRP A 819 2.83 -37.82 -2.90
CA TRP A 819 3.55 -38.49 -3.98
C TRP A 819 4.38 -39.69 -3.48
N VAL A 820 5.15 -39.51 -2.41
CA VAL A 820 5.94 -40.60 -1.81
C VAL A 820 5.04 -41.74 -1.36
N VAL A 821 3.96 -41.44 -0.64
CA VAL A 821 3.02 -42.47 -0.15
C VAL A 821 2.41 -43.28 -1.30
N VAL A 822 1.96 -42.60 -2.37
CA VAL A 822 1.37 -43.27 -3.54
C VAL A 822 2.40 -44.10 -4.30
N VAL A 823 3.59 -43.55 -4.56
CA VAL A 823 4.66 -44.25 -5.28
C VAL A 823 5.09 -45.51 -4.52
N VAL A 824 5.31 -45.39 -3.22
CA VAL A 824 5.72 -46.52 -2.37
C VAL A 824 4.61 -47.58 -2.32
N TRP A 825 3.35 -47.17 -2.19
CA TRP A 825 2.23 -48.12 -2.24
C TRP A 825 2.15 -48.88 -3.57
N LEU A 826 2.23 -48.16 -4.69
CA LEU A 826 2.13 -48.76 -6.02
C LEU A 826 3.30 -49.69 -6.33
N ILE A 827 4.53 -49.27 -6.03
CA ILE A 827 5.74 -49.99 -6.42
C ILE A 827 6.09 -51.09 -5.42
N VAL A 828 5.89 -50.89 -4.12
CA VAL A 828 6.42 -51.78 -3.06
C VAL A 828 5.34 -52.57 -2.34
N PHE A 829 4.14 -51.99 -2.16
CA PHE A 829 3.09 -52.61 -1.35
C PHE A 829 1.92 -53.20 -2.17
N GLY A 830 2.20 -53.66 -3.39
CA GLY A 830 1.25 -54.39 -4.22
C GLY A 830 0.12 -53.53 -4.82
N GLY A 831 0.26 -52.20 -4.83
CA GLY A 831 -0.77 -51.29 -5.34
C GLY A 831 -1.04 -51.45 -6.84
N ILE A 832 -0.01 -51.71 -7.67
CA ILE A 832 -0.21 -51.92 -9.12
C ILE A 832 -1.15 -53.09 -9.41
N ARG A 833 -0.95 -54.24 -8.77
CA ARG A 833 -1.81 -55.42 -8.93
C ARG A 833 -3.27 -55.13 -8.57
N LYS A 834 -3.51 -54.23 -7.62
CA LYS A 834 -4.86 -53.83 -7.21
C LYS A 834 -5.53 -52.85 -8.18
N LEU A 835 -4.78 -52.20 -9.05
CA LEU A 835 -5.29 -51.26 -10.06
C LEU A 835 -5.30 -51.86 -11.47
N ASP A 836 -4.64 -53.01 -11.69
CA ASP A 836 -4.60 -53.71 -12.96
C ASP A 836 -5.64 -54.84 -13.00
N ASN A 837 -6.62 -54.72 -13.89
CA ASN A 837 -7.70 -55.70 -14.02
C ASN A 837 -7.26 -56.98 -14.78
N HIS A 838 -6.06 -57.01 -15.36
CA HIS A 838 -5.59 -58.12 -16.18
C HIS A 838 -5.12 -59.37 -15.40
N HIS A 839 -5.20 -59.37 -14.06
CA HIS A 839 -4.80 -60.51 -13.22
C HIS A 839 -5.96 -61.18 -12.45
N LYS A 840 -7.22 -60.84 -12.75
CA LYS A 840 -8.40 -61.47 -12.13
C LYS A 840 -9.11 -62.50 -13.01
N ILE A 841 -8.42 -63.04 -14.02
CA ILE A 841 -8.86 -64.27 -14.71
C ILE A 841 -7.68 -65.22 -14.70
N GLN A 842 -7.55 -65.97 -13.61
CA GLN A 842 -7.02 -67.32 -13.55
C GLN A 842 -7.61 -68.00 -12.32
#